data_AF-A0A654F8H1-F1
#
_entry.id   AF-A0A654F8H1-F1
#
_cell.length_a   1.000
_cell.length_b   1.000
_cell.length_c   1.000
_cell.angle_alpha   90.00
_cell.angle_beta   90.00
_cell.angle_gamma   90.00
#
_symmetry.space_group_name_H-M   'P 1'
#
loop_
_entity.id
_entity.type
_entity.pdbx_description
1 polymer ?
#
loop_
_entity_poly.entity_id
_entity_poly.type
_entity_poly.pdbx_seq_one_letter_code
_entity_poly.pdbx_strand_id
1 'polypeptide(L)'
;MTSPHKPWRAEYAKSSRSSCKTCKSVINKENFRLGKLVQSTHFDGIMPMWNHASCILKKTKQIKSVDDVEGIESLRWEDQQKIRKYVESGAGSNTSTSTGTSTSSTANNAKLEYGIEVSQTSRAGCRKCSEKILKGEVRIFSKPEGPGNKGLMWHHAKCFLEMSSSTELESLSGWRSIPDSDQEALLPLVKKALPAAKTETAEARQTNSRAGTKRKNDSVDNEKSKLAKSSFDMSTSGALQPCSKEKEMEAQTKELWDLKDDLKKYVTSAELREMLEVNEQSTRGSELDLRDKCADGMMFGPLALCPMCSGHLSFSGGLYRCHGYISEWSKCSHSTLDPDRIKGKWKIPDETENQFLLKWNKSQKSVKPKRILRPVLSGETSQGQGSKDATDSSRSERLADLKVSIAGNTKERQPWKKRIEEAGAEFHANVKKGTSCLVVCGLTDIRDAEMRKARRMKVAIVREDYLVDCFKKQRKLPFDKYKIEDTSESLVTVKVKGRSAVHEASGLQEHCHILEDGNSIYNTTLSMSDLSTGINSYYILQIIQEDKGSDCYVFRKWGRVGNEKIGGNKVEEMSKSDAVHEFKRLFLEKTGNTWESWEQKTNFQKQPGKFLPLDIDYGVNKQVAKKEPFQTSSNLAPSLIELMKMLFDVETYRSAMMEFEINMSEMPLGKLSKHNIQKGFEALTEIQRLLTESDPQPTMKESLLVDASNRFFTMIPSIHPHIIRDEDDFKSKVKMLEALQDIEIASRIVGFDVDSTESLDDKYKKLHCDISPLPHDSEDYRLIEKYLNTTHAPTHTEWSLELEEVFALEREGEFDKYAPHREKLGNKMLLWHGSRLTNFVGILNQGLRIAPPEAPATGYMFGKGIYFADLVSKSAQYCYTCKKNPVGLMLLSEVALGEIHELTKAKYMDKPPRGKHSTKGLGKKVPQDSEFAKWRGDVTVPCGKPVSSKVKASELMYNEYIVYDTAQVKLQFLLKVRFKHKR
;
A
#
# COMPACT_ATOMS: atom_id res chain seq x y z
N MET A 1 8.12 7.42 10.42
CA MET A 1 7.08 7.44 9.36
C MET A 1 7.70 7.97 8.08
N THR A 2 7.30 7.52 6.90
CA THR A 2 7.74 8.12 5.63
C THR A 2 7.07 9.48 5.42
N SER A 3 7.83 10.47 4.95
CA SER A 3 7.25 11.73 4.46
C SER A 3 6.39 11.45 3.22
N PRO A 4 5.13 11.91 3.15
CA PRO A 4 4.27 11.63 1.99
C PRO A 4 4.89 12.17 0.70
N HIS A 5 4.81 11.40 -0.38
CA HIS A 5 5.33 11.83 -1.68
C HIS A 5 4.67 13.14 -2.11
N LYS A 6 5.51 14.15 -2.39
CA LYS A 6 5.09 15.45 -2.92
C LYS A 6 4.20 15.26 -4.17
N PRO A 7 3.05 15.94 -4.30
CA PRO A 7 2.08 15.65 -5.37
C PRO A 7 2.54 16.04 -6.78
N TRP A 8 3.61 16.82 -6.91
CA TRP A 8 4.24 17.18 -8.17
C TRP A 8 5.73 16.83 -8.19
N ARG A 9 6.27 16.60 -9.39
CA ARG A 9 7.69 16.39 -9.64
C ARG A 9 8.14 17.24 -10.82
N ALA A 10 9.30 17.89 -10.70
CA ALA A 10 9.89 18.77 -11.69
C ALA A 10 11.27 18.26 -12.12
N GLU A 11 11.51 18.15 -13.43
CA GLU A 11 12.80 17.75 -13.98
C GLU A 11 12.92 18.15 -15.46
N TYR A 12 14.13 18.06 -16.02
CA TYR A 12 14.37 18.08 -17.46
C TYR A 12 14.18 16.68 -18.05
N ALA A 13 13.62 16.59 -19.25
CA ALA A 13 13.29 15.29 -19.86
C ALA A 13 14.54 14.48 -20.25
N LYS A 14 14.75 13.32 -19.62
CA LYS A 14 15.90 12.45 -19.93
C LYS A 14 15.93 11.87 -21.35
N SER A 15 14.79 11.83 -22.04
CA SER A 15 14.68 11.45 -23.45
C SER A 15 13.37 11.95 -24.05
N SER A 16 13.29 12.02 -25.37
CA SER A 16 12.09 12.40 -26.13
C SER A 16 10.96 11.34 -26.13
N ARG A 17 10.95 10.39 -25.18
CA ARG A 17 9.96 9.30 -25.10
C ARG A 17 8.65 9.69 -24.37
N SER A 18 8.64 10.79 -23.62
CA SER A 18 7.45 11.24 -22.87
C SER A 18 6.54 12.14 -23.70
N SER A 19 5.23 11.86 -23.73
CA SER A 19 4.21 12.75 -24.29
C SER A 19 3.50 13.55 -23.19
N CYS A 20 3.18 14.82 -23.49
CA CYS A 20 2.49 15.71 -22.57
C CYS A 20 1.02 15.32 -22.44
N LYS A 21 0.56 14.97 -21.23
CA LYS A 21 -0.81 14.49 -21.03
C LYS A 21 -1.88 15.56 -21.34
N THR A 22 -1.53 16.86 -21.26
CA THR A 22 -2.41 17.99 -21.60
C THR A 22 -2.54 18.22 -23.12
N CYS A 23 -1.45 18.42 -23.87
CA CYS A 23 -1.51 18.74 -25.32
C CYS A 23 -1.26 17.55 -26.27
N LYS A 24 -0.97 16.37 -25.72
CA LYS A 24 -0.61 15.10 -26.41
C LYS A 24 0.69 15.11 -27.22
N SER A 25 1.29 16.27 -27.50
CA SER A 25 2.58 16.39 -28.19
C SER A 25 3.75 15.78 -27.38
N VAL A 26 4.82 15.42 -28.08
CA VAL A 26 6.07 14.91 -27.48
C VAL A 26 6.76 16.00 -26.64
N ILE A 27 7.41 15.59 -25.55
CA ILE A 27 8.33 16.40 -24.75
C ILE A 27 9.75 15.93 -25.09
N ASN A 28 10.50 16.75 -25.82
CA ASN A 28 11.86 16.44 -26.28
C ASN A 28 12.86 16.33 -25.11
N LYS A 29 13.98 15.61 -25.32
CA LYS A 29 15.14 15.57 -24.40
C LYS A 29 15.53 16.99 -23.94
N GLU A 30 15.90 17.12 -22.66
CA GLU A 30 16.27 18.36 -21.94
C GLU A 30 15.19 19.45 -21.83
N ASN A 31 13.97 19.28 -22.36
CA ASN A 31 12.89 20.23 -22.08
C ASN A 31 12.38 20.10 -20.64
N PHE A 32 12.08 21.24 -20.00
CA PHE A 32 11.50 21.31 -18.66
C PHE A 32 10.07 20.73 -18.64
N ARG A 33 9.86 19.72 -17.79
CA ARG A 33 8.56 19.04 -17.61
C ARG A 33 8.11 19.01 -16.15
N LEU A 34 6.79 19.09 -15.99
CA LEU A 34 6.10 18.93 -14.70
C LEU A 34 5.25 17.67 -14.75
N GLY A 35 5.51 16.74 -13.83
CA GLY A 35 4.76 15.51 -13.66
C GLY A 35 3.83 15.64 -12.47
N LYS A 36 2.53 15.41 -12.67
CA LYS A 36 1.62 15.17 -11.53
C LYS A 36 1.79 13.72 -11.08
N LEU A 37 2.15 13.49 -9.83
CA LEU A 37 2.31 12.15 -9.29
C LEU A 37 0.92 11.54 -8.99
N VAL A 38 0.68 10.33 -9.50
CA VAL A 38 -0.58 9.58 -9.35
C VAL A 38 -0.28 8.09 -9.19
N GLN A 39 -1.13 7.34 -8.49
CA GLN A 39 -1.01 5.87 -8.46
C GLN A 39 -1.20 5.30 -9.88
N SER A 40 -0.36 4.35 -10.26
CA SER A 40 -0.50 3.60 -11.51
C SER A 40 -1.64 2.58 -11.42
N THR A 41 -2.35 2.36 -12.53
CA THR A 41 -3.38 1.31 -12.66
C THR A 41 -2.82 -0.03 -13.12
N HIS A 42 -1.56 -0.07 -13.60
CA HIS A 42 -0.96 -1.24 -14.25
C HIS A 42 0.12 -1.94 -13.42
N PHE A 43 0.64 -1.27 -12.39
CA PHE A 43 1.65 -1.78 -11.48
C PHE A 43 1.49 -1.05 -10.14
N ASP A 44 1.94 -1.66 -9.04
CA ASP A 44 1.86 -1.01 -7.75
C ASP A 44 2.98 0.02 -7.57
N GLY A 45 2.62 1.30 -7.66
CA GLY A 45 3.54 2.42 -7.48
C GLY A 45 3.05 3.72 -8.10
N ILE A 46 3.70 4.81 -7.71
CA ILE A 46 3.35 6.17 -8.14
C ILE A 46 4.08 6.51 -9.45
N MET A 47 3.32 6.92 -10.47
CA MET A 47 3.83 7.32 -11.78
C MET A 47 3.65 8.83 -12.03
N PRO A 48 4.70 9.56 -12.50
CA PRO A 48 4.57 10.96 -12.87
C PRO A 48 3.88 11.11 -14.25
N MET A 49 2.68 11.69 -14.24
CA MET A 49 1.94 12.08 -15.45
C MET A 49 2.54 13.36 -16.04
N TRP A 50 3.54 13.20 -16.90
CA TRP A 50 4.32 14.28 -17.50
C TRP A 50 3.50 15.23 -18.38
N ASN A 51 3.81 16.53 -18.25
CA ASN A 51 3.32 17.62 -19.08
C ASN A 51 4.49 18.57 -19.37
N HIS A 52 4.45 19.31 -20.49
CA HIS A 52 5.31 20.49 -20.64
C HIS A 52 5.01 21.46 -19.48
N ALA A 53 6.03 22.08 -18.90
CA ALA A 53 5.82 23.02 -17.79
C ALA A 53 4.82 24.13 -18.17
N SER A 54 4.94 24.69 -19.38
CA SER A 54 4.01 25.69 -19.93
C SER A 54 2.55 25.24 -20.05
N CYS A 55 2.27 23.93 -20.15
CA CYS A 55 0.90 23.40 -20.16
C CYS A 55 0.24 23.33 -18.77
N ILE A 56 1.05 23.31 -17.70
CA ILE A 56 0.59 23.38 -16.31
C ILE A 56 0.54 24.83 -15.85
N LEU A 57 1.61 25.59 -16.08
CA LEU A 57 1.75 26.99 -15.66
C LEU A 57 0.75 27.94 -16.35
N LYS A 58 0.15 27.54 -17.48
CA LYS A 58 -0.97 28.26 -18.14
C LYS A 58 -2.35 28.04 -17.48
N LYS A 59 -2.49 27.09 -16.56
CA LYS A 59 -3.74 26.83 -15.82
C LYS A 59 -3.59 27.37 -14.41
N THR A 60 -4.57 28.08 -13.88
CA THR A 60 -4.51 28.62 -12.51
C THR A 60 -4.55 27.49 -11.45
N LYS A 61 -3.89 27.73 -10.31
CA LYS A 61 -3.99 26.95 -9.06
C LYS A 61 -3.81 25.41 -9.18
N GLN A 62 -2.87 24.94 -10.02
CA GLN A 62 -2.54 23.51 -10.14
C GLN A 62 -1.55 23.04 -9.06
N ILE A 63 -0.62 23.90 -8.67
CA ILE A 63 0.37 23.73 -7.59
C ILE A 63 -0.03 24.74 -6.50
N LYS A 64 -0.02 24.36 -5.21
CA LYS A 64 -0.46 25.23 -4.10
C LYS A 64 0.70 25.84 -3.33
N SER A 65 1.73 25.05 -3.03
CA SER A 65 3.00 25.51 -2.47
C SER A 65 4.16 25.17 -3.42
N VAL A 66 5.26 25.91 -3.33
CA VAL A 66 6.55 25.50 -3.92
C VAL A 66 7.01 24.16 -3.33
N ASP A 67 6.65 23.89 -2.07
CA ASP A 67 6.99 22.64 -1.37
C ASP A 67 6.21 21.42 -1.87
N ASP A 68 5.10 21.59 -2.61
CA ASP A 68 4.34 20.51 -3.25
C ASP A 68 5.12 19.78 -4.36
N VAL A 69 6.31 20.27 -4.71
CA VAL A 69 7.08 19.84 -5.88
C VAL A 69 8.41 19.22 -5.47
N GLU A 70 8.66 17.97 -5.87
CA GLU A 70 9.97 17.33 -5.76
C GLU A 70 10.88 17.74 -6.93
N GLY A 71 12.16 18.04 -6.65
CA GLY A 71 13.20 18.24 -7.65
C GLY A 71 13.42 19.68 -8.13
N ILE A 72 12.77 20.67 -7.51
CA ILE A 72 13.02 22.10 -7.81
C ILE A 72 14.50 22.45 -7.63
N GLU A 73 15.16 21.90 -6.62
CA GLU A 73 16.56 22.16 -6.26
C GLU A 73 17.56 21.66 -7.32
N SER A 74 17.08 20.86 -8.29
CA SER A 74 17.85 20.36 -9.42
C SER A 74 17.60 21.10 -10.73
N LEU A 75 16.73 22.12 -10.77
CA LEU A 75 16.43 22.92 -11.97
C LEU A 75 17.41 24.10 -12.14
N ARG A 76 17.49 24.69 -13.36
CA ARG A 76 18.10 26.02 -13.55
C ARG A 76 17.34 27.07 -12.76
N TRP A 77 18.03 28.10 -12.28
CA TRP A 77 17.46 29.14 -11.40
C TRP A 77 16.23 29.81 -12.02
N GLU A 78 16.25 30.06 -13.33
CA GLU A 78 15.16 30.70 -14.07
C GLU A 78 13.91 29.83 -14.10
N ASP A 79 14.05 28.50 -14.13
CA ASP A 79 12.93 27.55 -14.06
C ASP A 79 12.42 27.38 -12.63
N GLN A 80 13.30 27.43 -11.61
CA GLN A 80 12.87 27.52 -10.21
C GLN A 80 12.00 28.77 -9.98
N GLN A 81 12.47 29.93 -10.45
CA GLN A 81 11.76 31.21 -10.32
C GLN A 81 10.43 31.24 -11.09
N LYS A 82 10.30 30.51 -12.22
CA LYS A 82 9.01 30.32 -12.91
C LYS A 82 7.98 29.58 -12.07
N ILE A 83 8.39 28.57 -11.28
CA ILE A 83 7.48 27.86 -10.36
C ILE A 83 7.07 28.78 -9.20
N ARG A 84 8.03 29.48 -8.58
CA ARG A 84 7.76 30.40 -7.45
C ARG A 84 6.75 31.48 -7.83
N LYS A 85 7.03 32.23 -8.91
CA LYS A 85 6.14 33.29 -9.43
C LYS A 85 4.75 32.79 -9.82
N TYR A 86 4.63 31.54 -10.25
CA TYR A 86 3.34 30.90 -10.54
C TYR A 86 2.54 30.58 -9.26
N VAL A 87 3.19 30.11 -8.21
CA VAL A 87 2.55 29.87 -6.90
C VAL A 87 2.14 31.20 -6.26
N GLU A 88 3.03 32.20 -6.27
CA GLU A 88 2.79 33.56 -5.75
C GLU A 88 1.60 34.25 -6.46
N SER A 89 1.58 34.25 -7.79
CA SER A 89 0.45 34.79 -8.58
C SER A 89 -0.84 33.99 -8.43
N GLY A 90 -0.77 32.74 -7.97
CA GLY A 90 -1.93 31.94 -7.56
C GLY A 90 -2.53 32.35 -6.21
N ALA A 91 -1.76 32.99 -5.33
CA ALA A 91 -2.19 33.35 -3.97
C ALA A 91 -2.88 34.72 -3.89
N GLY A 92 -2.52 35.67 -4.76
CA GLY A 92 -2.96 37.06 -4.73
C GLY A 92 -4.42 37.30 -5.17
N SER A 93 -5.41 36.96 -4.33
CA SER A 93 -6.80 37.42 -4.50
C SER A 93 -7.59 37.31 -3.18
N ASN A 94 -7.19 38.03 -2.13
CA ASN A 94 -7.98 38.11 -0.89
C ASN A 94 -7.66 39.33 0.01
N THR A 95 -7.49 40.53 -0.58
CA THR A 95 -7.45 41.81 0.17
C THR A 95 -8.08 42.93 -0.65
N SER A 96 -9.32 43.29 -0.34
CA SER A 96 -10.00 44.48 -0.86
C SER A 96 -10.60 45.27 0.30
N THR A 97 -9.85 46.25 0.79
CA THR A 97 -10.30 47.15 1.87
C THR A 97 -11.50 47.98 1.41
N SER A 98 -12.51 48.12 2.26
CA SER A 98 -13.80 48.70 1.89
C SER A 98 -13.86 50.22 2.10
N THR A 99 -13.94 50.97 1.01
CA THR A 99 -14.62 52.29 0.94
C THR A 99 -15.35 52.36 -0.39
N GLY A 100 -16.68 52.34 -0.36
CA GLY A 100 -17.50 52.31 -1.57
C GLY A 100 -18.34 53.57 -1.76
N THR A 101 -18.67 53.90 -2.99
CA THR A 101 -19.77 54.82 -3.32
C THR A 101 -20.49 54.31 -4.57
N SER A 102 -21.81 54.29 -4.49
CA SER A 102 -22.77 54.03 -5.56
C SER A 102 -22.71 55.14 -6.63
N THR A 103 -23.27 55.06 -7.85
CA THR A 103 -24.06 54.05 -8.57
C THR A 103 -24.12 54.45 -10.04
N SER A 104 -24.23 53.51 -10.98
CA SER A 104 -25.13 53.55 -12.16
C SER A 104 -24.71 52.51 -13.22
N SER A 105 -25.64 52.16 -14.11
CA SER A 105 -25.48 51.10 -15.11
C SER A 105 -25.64 51.63 -16.53
N THR A 106 -24.76 51.22 -17.44
CA THR A 106 -24.99 51.31 -18.90
C THR A 106 -24.46 50.05 -19.56
N ALA A 107 -25.12 49.58 -20.62
CA ALA A 107 -24.98 48.22 -21.13
C ALA A 107 -24.25 48.13 -22.49
N ASN A 108 -23.77 46.92 -22.78
CA ASN A 108 -23.50 46.34 -24.10
C ASN A 108 -22.50 47.06 -25.04
N ASN A 109 -21.37 46.40 -25.28
CA ASN A 109 -21.16 45.76 -26.59
C ASN A 109 -20.17 44.60 -26.50
N ALA A 110 -20.53 43.43 -27.01
CA ALA A 110 -19.69 42.23 -27.00
C ALA A 110 -18.83 42.17 -28.27
N LYS A 111 -17.50 42.11 -28.12
CA LYS A 111 -16.55 42.14 -29.25
C LYS A 111 -16.01 40.73 -29.53
N LEU A 112 -16.48 40.12 -30.62
CA LEU A 112 -15.99 38.83 -31.12
C LEU A 112 -14.47 38.87 -31.38
N GLU A 113 -13.77 37.84 -30.89
CA GLU A 113 -12.32 37.71 -31.06
C GLU A 113 -12.00 36.96 -32.37
N TYR A 114 -11.26 37.64 -33.24
CA TYR A 114 -10.85 37.15 -34.57
C TYR A 114 -9.33 37.13 -34.70
N GLY A 115 -8.82 36.20 -35.51
CA GLY A 115 -7.40 36.11 -35.83
C GLY A 115 -7.15 35.41 -37.17
N ILE A 116 -5.95 35.60 -37.70
CA ILE A 116 -5.57 35.25 -39.07
C ILE A 116 -4.23 34.51 -39.07
N GLU A 117 -4.12 33.42 -39.83
CA GLU A 117 -2.91 32.61 -39.94
C GLU A 117 -2.80 31.91 -41.30
N VAL A 118 -1.57 31.52 -41.67
CA VAL A 118 -1.34 30.61 -42.80
C VAL A 118 -1.64 29.17 -42.36
N SER A 119 -2.51 28.50 -43.10
CA SER A 119 -3.01 27.15 -42.82
C SER A 119 -1.90 26.11 -42.81
N GLN A 120 -1.58 25.57 -41.64
CA GLN A 120 -0.50 24.58 -41.48
C GLN A 120 -0.85 23.17 -41.95
N THR A 121 -2.14 22.85 -42.13
CA THR A 121 -2.62 21.52 -42.57
C THR A 121 -3.95 21.62 -43.33
N SER A 122 -4.11 20.80 -44.37
CA SER A 122 -5.34 20.69 -45.19
C SER A 122 -6.53 19.99 -44.49
N ARG A 123 -6.69 20.21 -43.17
CA ARG A 123 -7.66 19.54 -42.29
C ARG A 123 -8.82 20.44 -41.84
N ALA A 124 -8.74 21.75 -42.06
CA ALA A 124 -9.81 22.69 -41.74
C ALA A 124 -10.78 22.82 -42.93
N GLY A 125 -12.07 22.97 -42.65
CA GLY A 125 -13.07 23.38 -43.63
C GLY A 125 -13.44 24.85 -43.45
N CYS A 126 -13.65 25.57 -44.56
CA CYS A 126 -14.20 26.93 -44.53
C CYS A 126 -15.69 26.88 -44.20
N ARG A 127 -16.12 27.51 -43.12
CA ARG A 127 -17.51 27.47 -42.63
C ARG A 127 -18.53 28.16 -43.56
N LYS A 128 -18.09 28.93 -44.57
CA LYS A 128 -19.00 29.58 -45.55
C LYS A 128 -19.29 28.70 -46.76
N CYS A 129 -18.27 28.24 -47.48
CA CYS A 129 -18.42 27.40 -48.68
C CYS A 129 -18.37 25.89 -48.40
N SER A 130 -18.03 25.47 -47.17
CA SER A 130 -17.83 24.07 -46.74
C SER A 130 -16.66 23.32 -47.40
N GLU A 131 -15.88 23.98 -48.27
CA GLU A 131 -14.67 23.45 -48.89
C GLU A 131 -13.51 23.32 -47.90
N LYS A 132 -12.48 22.53 -48.25
CA LYS A 132 -11.28 22.35 -47.42
C LYS A 132 -10.27 23.48 -47.67
N ILE A 133 -9.85 24.12 -46.59
CA ILE A 133 -8.71 25.04 -46.59
C ILE A 133 -7.43 24.20 -46.74
N LEU A 134 -6.64 24.44 -47.78
CA LEU A 134 -5.40 23.71 -48.06
C LEU A 134 -4.25 24.16 -47.15
N LYS A 135 -3.16 23.40 -47.13
CA LYS A 135 -1.91 23.80 -46.47
C LYS A 135 -1.24 24.90 -47.30
N GLY A 136 -0.93 26.03 -46.67
CA GLY A 136 -0.33 27.21 -47.31
C GLY A 136 -1.32 28.35 -47.57
N GLU A 137 -2.62 28.14 -47.44
CA GLU A 137 -3.62 29.20 -47.66
C GLU A 137 -3.86 30.05 -46.41
N VAL A 138 -4.09 31.36 -46.58
CA VAL A 138 -4.45 32.24 -45.47
C VAL A 138 -5.90 32.02 -45.03
N ARG A 139 -6.08 31.77 -43.73
CA ARG A 139 -7.38 31.52 -43.10
C ARG A 139 -7.61 32.40 -41.88
N ILE A 140 -8.87 32.73 -41.64
CA ILE A 140 -9.32 33.52 -40.50
C ILE A 140 -10.15 32.61 -39.58
N PHE A 141 -9.92 32.71 -38.27
CA PHE A 141 -10.79 32.11 -37.27
C PHE A 141 -11.71 33.14 -36.62
N SER A 142 -12.89 32.69 -36.23
CA SER A 142 -13.76 33.36 -35.27
C SER A 142 -14.01 32.46 -34.05
N LYS A 143 -14.07 33.07 -32.87
CA LYS A 143 -14.24 32.40 -31.58
C LYS A 143 -15.60 32.79 -30.97
N PRO A 144 -16.59 31.87 -30.92
CA PRO A 144 -17.88 32.17 -30.31
C PRO A 144 -17.76 32.16 -28.78
N GLU A 145 -18.41 33.12 -28.11
CA GLU A 145 -18.47 33.15 -26.64
C GLU A 145 -19.51 32.18 -26.09
N GLY A 146 -19.18 31.52 -24.96
CA GLY A 146 -20.09 30.65 -24.21
C GLY A 146 -19.37 29.47 -23.55
N PRO A 147 -19.89 28.93 -22.42
CA PRO A 147 -19.29 27.82 -21.69
C PRO A 147 -19.59 26.46 -22.36
N GLY A 148 -19.06 26.25 -23.56
CA GLY A 148 -19.20 25.00 -24.32
C GLY A 148 -18.03 24.79 -25.27
N ASN A 149 -17.51 23.56 -25.33
CA ASN A 149 -16.24 23.24 -26.01
C ASN A 149 -16.38 23.13 -27.55
N LYS A 150 -16.94 24.16 -28.19
CA LYS A 150 -17.01 24.29 -29.65
C LYS A 150 -15.69 24.87 -30.16
N GLY A 151 -15.04 24.16 -31.09
CA GLY A 151 -13.74 24.58 -31.64
C GLY A 151 -13.80 25.85 -32.49
N LEU A 152 -12.61 26.41 -32.77
CA LEU A 152 -12.43 27.59 -33.61
C LEU A 152 -13.13 27.42 -34.98
N MET A 153 -13.85 28.46 -35.41
CA MET A 153 -14.61 28.45 -36.66
C MET A 153 -13.76 29.05 -37.77
N TRP A 154 -13.31 28.24 -38.72
CA TRP A 154 -12.38 28.63 -39.78
C TRP A 154 -13.08 29.11 -41.05
N HIS A 155 -12.50 30.08 -41.73
CA HIS A 155 -12.96 30.66 -42.99
C HIS A 155 -11.77 30.91 -43.92
N HIS A 156 -11.92 30.75 -45.24
CA HIS A 156 -10.99 31.34 -46.21
C HIS A 156 -11.00 32.87 -46.04
N ALA A 157 -9.85 33.54 -46.22
CA ALA A 157 -9.78 35.00 -46.11
C ALA A 157 -10.79 35.72 -47.03
N LYS A 158 -10.95 35.26 -48.29
CA LYS A 158 -11.98 35.75 -49.24
C LYS A 158 -13.40 35.60 -48.68
N CYS A 159 -13.77 34.39 -48.28
CA CYS A 159 -15.09 34.09 -47.74
C CYS A 159 -15.43 34.87 -46.46
N PHE A 160 -14.43 35.23 -45.66
CA PHE A 160 -14.59 36.06 -44.47
C PHE A 160 -14.80 37.54 -44.83
N LEU A 161 -14.00 38.11 -45.75
CA LEU A 161 -14.18 39.49 -46.23
C LEU A 161 -15.58 39.73 -46.82
N GLU A 162 -16.11 38.76 -47.57
CA GLU A 162 -17.49 38.76 -48.09
C GLU A 162 -18.58 38.60 -47.01
N MET A 163 -18.22 38.25 -45.77
CA MET A 163 -19.14 38.00 -44.66
C MET A 163 -19.10 39.14 -43.62
N SER A 164 -17.98 39.83 -43.50
CA SER A 164 -17.76 40.94 -42.57
C SER A 164 -16.87 42.02 -43.21
N SER A 165 -17.41 42.67 -44.23
CA SER A 165 -16.73 43.71 -45.05
C SER A 165 -16.25 44.93 -44.26
N SER A 166 -16.70 45.11 -43.02
CA SER A 166 -16.31 46.19 -42.11
C SER A 166 -15.08 45.86 -41.22
N THR A 167 -14.39 44.74 -41.46
CA THR A 167 -13.27 44.29 -40.59
C THR A 167 -11.91 44.60 -41.22
N GLU A 168 -11.15 45.49 -40.60
CA GLU A 168 -9.77 45.79 -40.98
C GLU A 168 -8.86 44.56 -40.73
N LEU A 169 -8.35 43.94 -41.81
CA LEU A 169 -7.46 42.77 -41.70
C LEU A 169 -6.20 43.05 -40.88
N GLU A 170 -5.67 44.27 -40.98
CA GLU A 170 -4.47 44.74 -40.26
C GLU A 170 -4.66 44.75 -38.73
N SER A 171 -5.91 44.84 -38.27
CA SER A 171 -6.28 44.78 -36.84
C SER A 171 -6.35 43.35 -36.28
N LEU A 172 -6.30 42.33 -37.14
CA LEU A 172 -6.48 40.93 -36.73
C LEU A 172 -5.23 40.37 -36.04
N SER A 173 -5.48 39.61 -34.97
CA SER A 173 -4.41 38.88 -34.27
C SER A 173 -3.73 37.89 -35.23
N GLY A 174 -2.42 38.06 -35.45
CA GLY A 174 -1.61 37.24 -36.37
C GLY A 174 -1.27 37.87 -37.71
N TRP A 175 -1.82 39.05 -38.08
CA TRP A 175 -1.53 39.69 -39.38
C TRP A 175 -0.01 39.85 -39.67
N ARG A 176 0.74 40.39 -38.70
CA ARG A 176 2.21 40.55 -38.76
C ARG A 176 3.02 39.24 -38.71
N SER A 177 2.38 38.08 -38.83
CA SER A 177 3.01 36.76 -38.85
C SER A 177 2.75 36.00 -40.16
N ILE A 178 2.18 36.69 -41.15
CA ILE A 178 1.90 36.21 -42.51
C ILE A 178 3.02 36.73 -43.43
N PRO A 179 3.53 35.94 -44.41
CA PRO A 179 4.51 36.42 -45.38
C PRO A 179 4.04 37.69 -46.10
N ASP A 180 4.94 38.62 -46.41
CA ASP A 180 4.56 39.91 -47.00
C ASP A 180 3.90 39.73 -48.39
N SER A 181 4.32 38.72 -49.16
CA SER A 181 3.67 38.29 -50.41
C SER A 181 2.20 37.88 -50.24
N ASP A 182 1.82 37.31 -49.09
CA ASP A 182 0.43 36.93 -48.79
C ASP A 182 -0.37 38.11 -48.24
N GLN A 183 0.28 39.06 -47.55
CA GLN A 183 -0.32 40.34 -47.16
C GLN A 183 -0.66 41.17 -48.41
N GLU A 184 0.28 41.30 -49.35
CA GLU A 184 0.09 41.98 -50.64
C GLU A 184 -1.02 41.34 -51.48
N ALA A 185 -1.19 40.01 -51.43
CA ALA A 185 -2.28 39.31 -52.12
C ALA A 185 -3.68 39.58 -51.54
N LEU A 186 -3.77 40.07 -50.29
CA LEU A 186 -5.04 40.33 -49.59
C LEU A 186 -5.46 41.80 -49.63
N LEU A 187 -4.51 42.75 -49.67
CA LEU A 187 -4.80 44.19 -49.75
C LEU A 187 -5.73 44.61 -50.92
N PRO A 188 -5.63 44.04 -52.15
CA PRO A 188 -6.55 44.34 -53.25
C PRO A 188 -8.00 43.92 -53.00
N LEU A 189 -8.23 42.92 -52.15
CA LEU A 189 -9.58 42.40 -51.86
C LEU A 189 -10.34 43.34 -50.90
N VAL A 190 -9.63 44.01 -49.99
CA VAL A 190 -10.20 45.04 -49.11
C VAL A 190 -10.61 46.28 -49.91
N LYS A 191 -9.78 46.69 -50.88
CA LYS A 191 -10.01 47.93 -51.66
C LYS A 191 -11.09 47.83 -52.75
N LYS A 192 -11.68 46.65 -53.00
CA LYS A 192 -12.67 46.46 -54.08
C LYS A 192 -14.13 46.78 -53.68
N ALA A 193 -14.34 47.45 -52.54
CA ALA A 193 -15.66 47.67 -51.95
C ALA A 193 -15.98 49.16 -51.65
N LEU A 194 -15.64 50.08 -52.57
CA LEU A 194 -16.16 51.47 -52.60
C LEU A 194 -16.10 52.03 -54.06
N PRO A 195 -17.05 52.86 -54.53
CA PRO A 195 -17.06 53.36 -55.92
C PRO A 195 -16.07 54.50 -56.21
N ALA A 196 -15.81 54.76 -57.50
CA ALA A 196 -14.72 55.61 -57.97
C ALA A 196 -15.13 57.04 -58.41
N ALA A 197 -14.13 57.94 -58.42
CA ALA A 197 -14.13 59.20 -59.16
C ALA A 197 -12.74 59.41 -59.83
N LYS A 198 -12.66 60.36 -60.77
CA LYS A 198 -11.47 60.67 -61.61
C LYS A 198 -10.56 61.71 -60.88
N THR A 199 -9.40 62.17 -61.36
CA THR A 199 -8.90 62.30 -62.76
C THR A 199 -7.36 62.44 -62.83
N GLU A 200 -6.77 61.89 -63.90
CA GLU A 200 -5.69 62.43 -64.77
C GLU A 200 -4.43 63.17 -64.26
N THR A 201 -3.28 62.69 -64.79
CA THR A 201 -2.07 63.42 -65.29
C THR A 201 -1.18 64.28 -64.36
N ALA A 202 0.08 64.60 -64.71
CA ALA A 202 1.15 63.82 -65.39
C ALA A 202 2.51 64.59 -65.31
N GLU A 203 3.58 63.90 -64.88
CA GLU A 203 5.00 64.32 -65.00
C GLU A 203 5.39 65.67 -64.32
N ALA A 204 6.65 66.14 -64.24
CA ALA A 204 7.95 65.62 -64.70
C ALA A 204 9.13 66.13 -63.83
N ARG A 205 10.20 65.32 -63.68
CA ARG A 205 11.63 65.76 -63.56
C ARG A 205 12.03 66.58 -62.28
N GLN A 206 13.28 66.73 -61.83
CA GLN A 206 14.60 66.12 -62.18
C GLN A 206 15.64 66.26 -61.03
N THR A 207 16.68 65.41 -61.05
CA THR A 207 18.11 65.64 -60.63
C THR A 207 18.53 66.08 -59.20
N ASN A 208 19.37 65.22 -58.59
CA ASN A 208 20.76 65.48 -58.12
C ASN A 208 21.11 66.31 -56.84
N SER A 209 21.64 65.56 -55.85
CA SER A 209 23.08 65.54 -55.43
C SER A 209 23.60 66.18 -54.11
N ARG A 210 24.49 65.39 -53.47
CA ARG A 210 25.73 65.71 -52.69
C ARG A 210 25.72 66.60 -51.41
N ALA A 211 26.17 65.95 -50.31
CA ALA A 211 27.02 66.47 -49.20
C ALA A 211 26.46 67.60 -48.27
N GLY A 212 26.92 67.76 -47.01
CA GLY A 212 27.75 66.92 -46.15
C GLY A 212 28.43 67.67 -44.97
N THR A 213 28.99 66.93 -43.99
CA THR A 213 30.12 67.32 -43.08
C THR A 213 29.87 68.04 -41.71
N LYS A 214 30.11 67.28 -40.62
CA LYS A 214 30.75 67.58 -39.30
C LYS A 214 30.41 68.82 -38.43
N ARG A 215 30.25 68.54 -37.11
CA ARG A 215 30.92 69.12 -35.90
C ARG A 215 30.60 68.17 -34.70
N LYS A 216 31.42 67.79 -33.70
CA LYS A 216 32.54 68.38 -32.89
C LYS A 216 32.12 69.64 -32.12
N ASN A 217 32.35 69.84 -30.81
CA ASN A 217 32.89 69.03 -29.68
C ASN A 217 32.27 69.63 -28.36
N ASP A 218 32.61 69.35 -27.08
CA ASP A 218 33.73 68.65 -26.39
C ASP A 218 33.29 68.10 -24.99
N SER A 219 34.22 67.87 -24.05
CA SER A 219 34.01 67.54 -22.60
C SER A 219 33.87 68.80 -21.69
N VAL A 220 33.65 68.73 -20.36
CA VAL A 220 34.64 68.52 -19.27
C VAL A 220 33.95 68.32 -17.89
N ASP A 221 34.71 67.74 -16.95
CA ASP A 221 34.44 67.35 -15.54
C ASP A 221 33.99 68.50 -14.58
N ASN A 222 33.67 68.29 -13.27
CA ASN A 222 34.68 67.96 -12.25
C ASN A 222 34.17 67.46 -10.87
N GLU A 223 35.09 66.75 -10.19
CA GLU A 223 35.26 66.41 -8.75
C GLU A 223 34.64 67.35 -7.68
N LYS A 224 34.39 66.95 -6.40
CA LYS A 224 35.25 66.26 -5.39
C LYS A 224 34.38 65.45 -4.38
N SER A 225 34.81 64.36 -3.71
CA SER A 225 35.95 64.13 -2.76
C SER A 225 35.75 64.87 -1.40
N LYS A 226 36.07 64.36 -0.19
CA LYS A 226 37.07 63.35 0.28
C LYS A 226 36.85 63.00 1.79
N LEU A 227 37.29 61.81 2.25
CA LEU A 227 37.86 61.48 3.61
C LEU A 227 36.97 61.68 4.89
N ALA A 228 37.19 61.05 6.07
CA ALA A 228 37.88 59.81 6.49
C ALA A 228 37.63 59.49 8.01
N LYS A 229 38.27 58.42 8.52
CA LYS A 229 38.66 58.11 9.94
C LYS A 229 37.70 57.35 10.92
N SER A 230 37.98 56.03 11.03
CA SER A 230 38.49 55.29 12.22
C SER A 230 37.64 54.90 13.46
N SER A 231 38.07 53.76 14.04
CA SER A 231 37.93 53.21 15.41
C SER A 231 36.62 52.55 15.91
N PHE A 232 36.78 51.29 16.36
CA PHE A 232 36.30 50.61 17.60
C PHE A 232 35.18 51.28 18.44
N ASP A 233 34.21 50.56 19.05
CA ASP A 233 33.99 49.10 19.23
C ASP A 233 32.52 48.79 19.66
N MET A 234 32.22 47.51 19.94
CA MET A 234 31.10 46.95 20.74
C MET A 234 29.67 46.90 20.16
N SER A 235 29.31 45.68 19.73
CA SER A 235 28.25 44.85 20.31
C SER A 235 26.89 45.47 20.71
N THR A 236 25.84 45.17 19.94
CA THR A 236 24.60 44.55 20.49
C THR A 236 23.76 43.84 19.42
N SER A 237 22.84 42.99 19.86
CA SER A 237 22.01 42.11 19.02
C SER A 237 20.84 42.81 18.33
N GLY A 238 20.61 42.51 17.05
CA GLY A 238 19.38 42.85 16.32
C GLY A 238 19.18 41.93 15.11
N ALA A 239 18.02 41.31 14.97
CA ALA A 239 17.74 40.35 13.89
C ALA A 239 17.26 41.05 12.62
N LEU A 240 17.91 40.81 11.47
CA LEU A 240 17.35 41.04 10.12
C LEU A 240 18.27 40.49 9.00
N GLN A 241 17.74 39.55 8.19
CA GLN A 241 17.84 39.47 6.71
C GLN A 241 17.82 38.01 6.17
N PRO A 242 16.79 37.64 5.39
CA PRO A 242 16.83 36.45 4.52
C PRO A 242 17.65 36.63 3.20
N CYS A 243 18.10 37.85 2.90
CA CYS A 243 18.50 38.26 1.54
C CYS A 243 19.90 37.78 1.09
N SER A 244 20.83 37.49 2.02
CA SER A 244 22.19 37.03 1.68
C SER A 244 22.19 35.61 1.11
N LYS A 245 21.67 34.65 1.87
CA LYS A 245 21.67 33.21 1.54
C LYS A 245 20.99 32.88 0.21
N GLU A 246 19.99 33.66 -0.21
CA GLU A 246 19.34 33.47 -1.52
C GLU A 246 20.30 33.84 -2.69
N LYS A 247 21.10 34.90 -2.56
CA LYS A 247 22.10 35.28 -3.57
C LYS A 247 23.24 34.26 -3.66
N GLU A 248 23.65 33.72 -2.52
CA GLU A 248 24.62 32.62 -2.44
C GLU A 248 24.11 31.35 -3.12
N MET A 249 22.84 30.97 -2.88
CA MET A 249 22.19 29.85 -3.58
C MET A 249 22.01 30.10 -5.08
N GLU A 250 21.71 31.34 -5.49
CA GLU A 250 21.63 31.72 -6.92
C GLU A 250 23.00 31.54 -7.60
N ALA A 251 24.07 32.08 -7.01
CA ALA A 251 25.42 31.98 -7.55
C ALA A 251 25.88 30.52 -7.68
N GLN A 252 25.73 29.72 -6.62
CA GLN A 252 26.04 28.29 -6.63
C GLN A 252 25.21 27.52 -7.67
N THR A 253 23.92 27.86 -7.83
CA THR A 253 23.05 27.20 -8.82
C THR A 253 23.51 27.51 -10.25
N LYS A 254 23.95 28.74 -10.53
CA LYS A 254 24.47 29.14 -11.84
C LYS A 254 25.80 28.46 -12.13
N GLU A 255 26.79 28.57 -11.24
CA GLU A 255 28.11 27.93 -11.41
C GLU A 255 28.00 26.41 -11.63
N LEU A 256 27.07 25.74 -10.93
CA LEU A 256 26.81 24.31 -11.09
C LEU A 256 26.16 23.98 -12.44
N TRP A 257 25.33 24.87 -12.99
CA TRP A 257 24.71 24.68 -14.31
C TRP A 257 25.65 25.04 -15.47
N ASP A 258 26.47 26.07 -15.32
CA ASP A 258 27.53 26.41 -16.28
C ASP A 258 28.51 25.24 -16.43
N LEU A 259 28.95 24.65 -15.31
CA LEU A 259 29.78 23.43 -15.31
C LEU A 259 29.09 22.24 -15.99
N LYS A 260 27.78 22.01 -15.73
CA LYS A 260 27.01 20.94 -16.40
C LYS A 260 26.88 21.15 -17.91
N ASP A 261 26.77 22.40 -18.37
CA ASP A 261 26.63 22.71 -19.79
C ASP A 261 27.98 22.79 -20.51
N ASP A 262 29.09 23.05 -19.82
CA ASP A 262 30.44 22.83 -20.36
C ASP A 262 30.81 21.35 -20.45
N LEU A 263 30.51 20.54 -19.41
CA LEU A 263 30.62 19.08 -19.50
C LEU A 263 29.83 18.51 -20.69
N LYS A 264 28.71 19.14 -21.08
CA LYS A 264 27.91 18.75 -22.25
C LYS A 264 28.60 19.06 -23.59
N LYS A 265 29.35 20.15 -23.67
CA LYS A 265 30.04 20.61 -24.89
C LYS A 265 31.33 19.83 -25.14
N TYR A 266 32.05 19.52 -24.06
CA TYR A 266 33.45 19.12 -24.12
C TYR A 266 33.75 17.70 -23.64
N VAL A 267 32.81 16.98 -23.00
CA VAL A 267 33.07 15.66 -22.41
C VAL A 267 32.01 14.64 -22.87
N THR A 268 32.46 13.49 -23.36
CA THR A 268 31.59 12.41 -23.84
C THR A 268 31.02 11.55 -22.70
N SER A 269 30.01 10.72 -23.00
CA SER A 269 29.44 9.84 -21.97
C SER A 269 30.38 8.70 -21.52
N ALA A 270 31.47 8.42 -22.24
CA ALA A 270 32.47 7.44 -21.84
C ALA A 270 33.36 8.02 -20.73
N GLU A 271 34.02 9.15 -21.02
CA GLU A 271 34.83 9.92 -20.07
C GLU A 271 34.06 10.29 -18.79
N LEU A 272 32.76 10.61 -18.90
CA LEU A 272 31.90 10.85 -17.73
C LEU A 272 31.68 9.62 -16.83
N ARG A 273 31.84 8.39 -17.35
CA ARG A 273 31.80 7.16 -16.54
C ARG A 273 33.17 6.87 -15.95
N GLU A 274 34.23 6.92 -16.74
CA GLU A 274 35.61 6.73 -16.30
C GLU A 274 35.97 7.70 -15.17
N MET A 275 35.61 8.99 -15.32
CA MET A 275 35.79 10.00 -14.28
C MET A 275 34.97 9.74 -13.00
N LEU A 276 33.81 9.06 -13.07
CA LEU A 276 33.09 8.63 -11.87
C LEU A 276 33.75 7.41 -11.23
N GLU A 277 34.20 6.45 -12.03
CA GLU A 277 34.84 5.20 -11.62
C GLU A 277 36.16 5.45 -10.88
N VAL A 278 37.03 6.31 -11.41
CA VAL A 278 38.30 6.72 -10.77
C VAL A 278 38.09 7.45 -9.42
N ASN A 279 36.89 8.01 -9.18
CA ASN A 279 36.48 8.64 -7.92
C ASN A 279 35.54 7.76 -7.05
N GLU A 280 35.42 6.46 -7.36
CA GLU A 280 34.59 5.47 -6.63
C GLU A 280 33.08 5.83 -6.59
N GLN A 281 32.60 6.56 -7.60
CA GLN A 281 31.22 7.02 -7.73
C GLN A 281 30.40 6.17 -8.69
N SER A 282 29.08 6.13 -8.48
CA SER A 282 28.16 5.30 -9.27
C SER A 282 28.09 5.70 -10.75
N THR A 283 28.63 4.87 -11.64
CA THR A 283 28.57 5.01 -13.11
C THR A 283 27.19 4.72 -13.74
N ARG A 284 26.17 4.38 -12.93
CA ARG A 284 24.81 4.07 -13.40
C ARG A 284 23.97 5.34 -13.61
N GLY A 285 23.32 5.46 -14.77
CA GLY A 285 22.35 6.54 -15.04
C GLY A 285 22.18 6.85 -16.52
N SER A 286 21.37 7.88 -16.83
CA SER A 286 21.39 8.55 -18.13
C SER A 286 22.53 9.58 -18.19
N GLU A 287 22.85 10.08 -19.38
CA GLU A 287 23.82 11.16 -19.61
C GLU A 287 23.64 12.37 -18.66
N LEU A 288 22.39 12.76 -18.37
CA LEU A 288 22.09 13.82 -17.39
C LEU A 288 22.44 13.42 -15.96
N ASP A 289 22.16 12.18 -15.56
CA ASP A 289 22.53 11.67 -14.23
C ASP A 289 24.06 11.59 -14.05
N LEU A 290 24.79 11.26 -15.12
CA LEU A 290 26.26 11.25 -15.12
C LEU A 290 26.81 12.69 -15.01
N ARG A 291 26.29 13.64 -15.80
CA ARG A 291 26.65 15.07 -15.71
C ARG A 291 26.32 15.66 -14.34
N ASP A 292 25.17 15.32 -13.75
CA ASP A 292 24.77 15.78 -12.42
C ASP A 292 25.72 15.27 -11.33
N LYS A 293 26.10 13.98 -11.37
CA LYS A 293 27.09 13.40 -10.44
C LYS A 293 28.49 13.99 -10.61
N CYS A 294 28.95 14.12 -11.86
CA CYS A 294 30.26 14.71 -12.16
C CYS A 294 30.32 16.17 -11.68
N ALA A 295 29.30 16.98 -11.95
CA ALA A 295 29.27 18.38 -11.53
C ALA A 295 29.27 18.53 -9.99
N ASP A 296 28.49 17.72 -9.25
CA ASP A 296 28.52 17.74 -7.77
C ASP A 296 29.89 17.29 -7.22
N GLY A 297 30.48 16.23 -7.77
CA GLY A 297 31.81 15.74 -7.38
C GLY A 297 32.96 16.70 -7.71
N MET A 298 32.94 17.28 -8.90
CA MET A 298 33.90 18.29 -9.35
C MET A 298 33.80 19.57 -8.52
N MET A 299 32.60 20.02 -8.16
CA MET A 299 32.39 21.25 -7.40
C MET A 299 32.65 21.08 -5.89
N PHE A 300 32.17 20.00 -5.27
CA PHE A 300 32.15 19.83 -3.81
C PHE A 300 33.07 18.71 -3.29
N GLY A 301 33.68 17.88 -4.16
CA GLY A 301 34.53 16.73 -3.82
C GLY A 301 33.77 15.38 -3.87
N PRO A 302 34.45 14.23 -3.89
CA PRO A 302 33.78 12.92 -3.96
C PRO A 302 32.90 12.65 -2.73
N LEU A 303 31.72 12.05 -2.93
CA LEU A 303 30.88 11.59 -1.83
C LEU A 303 31.47 10.31 -1.22
N ALA A 304 31.44 10.21 0.11
CA ALA A 304 31.72 8.95 0.79
C ALA A 304 30.60 7.92 0.55
N LEU A 305 30.92 6.65 0.80
CA LEU A 305 29.93 5.57 0.79
C LEU A 305 28.95 5.71 1.97
N CYS A 306 27.71 5.24 1.80
CA CYS A 306 26.68 5.37 2.83
C CYS A 306 27.04 4.58 4.10
N PRO A 307 27.01 5.19 5.30
CA PRO A 307 27.41 4.52 6.55
C PRO A 307 26.48 3.36 6.98
N MET A 308 25.33 3.18 6.31
CA MET A 308 24.35 2.14 6.62
C MET A 308 24.46 0.89 5.73
N CYS A 309 25.13 0.97 4.58
CA CYS A 309 25.17 -0.14 3.60
C CYS A 309 26.33 -0.10 2.59
N SER A 310 27.27 0.84 2.74
CA SER A 310 28.36 1.11 1.79
C SER A 310 27.91 1.45 0.35
N GLY A 311 26.62 1.65 0.09
CA GLY A 311 26.10 2.07 -1.21
C GLY A 311 26.31 3.56 -1.49
N HIS A 312 26.48 3.94 -2.76
CA HIS A 312 26.70 5.34 -3.13
C HIS A 312 25.49 6.24 -2.78
N LEU A 313 25.80 7.46 -2.34
CA LEU A 313 24.83 8.56 -2.15
C LEU A 313 24.62 9.33 -3.47
N SER A 314 23.45 9.95 -3.66
CA SER A 314 23.26 10.97 -4.70
C SER A 314 22.26 12.05 -4.29
N PHE A 315 22.38 13.26 -4.85
CA PHE A 315 21.49 14.37 -4.54
C PHE A 315 20.14 14.21 -5.26
N SER A 316 19.04 14.14 -4.51
CA SER A 316 17.69 13.96 -5.05
C SER A 316 16.63 14.61 -4.18
N GLY A 317 15.93 15.62 -4.70
CA GLY A 317 14.80 16.27 -4.04
C GLY A 317 15.18 16.96 -2.73
N GLY A 318 16.14 17.89 -2.81
CA GLY A 318 16.59 18.75 -1.71
C GLY A 318 17.65 18.18 -0.78
N LEU A 319 17.92 16.87 -0.82
CA LEU A 319 18.87 16.21 0.10
C LEU A 319 19.60 15.03 -0.59
N TYR A 320 20.65 14.52 0.05
CA TYR A 320 21.37 13.33 -0.41
C TYR A 320 20.64 12.08 0.06
N ARG A 321 20.35 11.15 -0.85
CA ARG A 321 19.71 9.85 -0.57
C ARG A 321 20.68 8.73 -0.94
N CYS A 322 20.68 7.64 -0.18
CA CYS A 322 21.30 6.40 -0.64
C CYS A 322 20.44 5.73 -1.73
N HIS A 323 21.08 5.05 -2.67
CA HIS A 323 20.41 4.18 -3.65
C HIS A 323 20.87 2.71 -3.56
N GLY A 324 21.59 2.37 -2.50
CA GLY A 324 21.91 0.99 -2.14
C GLY A 324 20.76 0.29 -1.42
N TYR A 325 21.02 -0.97 -1.05
CA TYR A 325 20.14 -1.79 -0.24
C TYR A 325 20.86 -2.16 1.06
N ILE A 326 20.12 -2.33 2.16
CA ILE A 326 20.67 -2.80 3.44
C ILE A 326 20.66 -4.33 3.50
N SER A 327 19.79 -4.97 2.72
CA SER A 327 19.63 -6.42 2.57
C SER A 327 19.08 -6.75 1.18
N GLU A 328 18.80 -8.01 0.90
CA GLU A 328 18.09 -8.45 -0.31
C GLU A 328 16.59 -8.05 -0.31
N TRP A 329 16.10 -7.50 0.80
CA TRP A 329 14.69 -7.19 1.07
C TRP A 329 14.44 -5.68 1.14
N SER A 330 15.37 -4.90 1.70
CA SER A 330 15.16 -3.50 2.07
C SER A 330 16.07 -2.51 1.36
N LYS A 331 15.46 -1.47 0.78
CA LYS A 331 16.20 -0.30 0.25
C LYS A 331 16.78 0.51 1.41
N CYS A 332 17.98 1.05 1.21
CA CYS A 332 18.59 1.92 2.21
C CYS A 332 17.83 3.25 2.29
N SER A 333 17.14 3.48 3.41
CA SER A 333 16.38 4.73 3.65
C SER A 333 17.23 5.88 4.18
N HIS A 334 18.57 5.73 4.21
CA HIS A 334 19.49 6.77 4.68
C HIS A 334 19.43 8.02 3.79
N SER A 335 19.28 9.18 4.42
CA SER A 335 19.39 10.48 3.78
C SER A 335 19.99 11.53 4.71
N THR A 336 20.68 12.51 4.13
CA THR A 336 21.37 13.59 4.86
C THR A 336 21.39 14.90 4.06
N LEU A 337 21.52 16.02 4.76
CA LEU A 337 21.76 17.35 4.19
C LEU A 337 23.25 17.68 4.06
N ASP A 338 24.09 17.14 4.94
CA ASP A 338 25.55 17.32 4.96
C ASP A 338 26.18 15.92 4.85
N PRO A 339 26.51 15.45 3.62
CA PRO A 339 27.12 14.14 3.42
C PRO A 339 28.63 14.22 3.66
N ASP A 340 29.20 13.16 4.24
CA ASP A 340 30.65 13.00 4.29
C ASP A 340 31.24 12.96 2.88
N ARG A 341 32.37 13.65 2.71
CA ARG A 341 33.11 13.74 1.45
C ARG A 341 34.58 13.40 1.63
N ILE A 342 35.13 12.70 0.64
CA ILE A 342 36.52 12.28 0.64
C ILE A 342 37.40 13.51 0.50
N LYS A 343 38.28 13.75 1.49
CA LYS A 343 39.15 14.93 1.55
C LYS A 343 40.28 14.81 0.52
N GLY A 344 40.08 15.38 -0.67
CA GLY A 344 41.09 15.36 -1.74
C GLY A 344 40.69 16.18 -2.96
N LYS A 345 41.56 16.17 -3.97
CA LYS A 345 41.22 16.64 -5.32
C LYS A 345 40.30 15.63 -6.00
N TRP A 346 39.33 16.11 -6.78
CA TRP A 346 38.61 15.27 -7.74
C TRP A 346 39.60 14.79 -8.79
N LYS A 347 39.68 13.47 -8.99
CA LYS A 347 40.57 12.84 -9.96
C LYS A 347 39.96 12.90 -11.37
N ILE A 348 40.80 12.81 -12.39
CA ILE A 348 40.42 12.52 -13.78
C ILE A 348 41.22 11.28 -14.23
N PRO A 349 40.78 10.52 -15.24
CA PRO A 349 41.55 9.38 -15.74
C PRO A 349 42.91 9.84 -16.30
N ASP A 350 44.00 9.15 -15.94
CA ASP A 350 45.37 9.62 -16.25
C ASP A 350 45.70 9.63 -17.77
N GLU A 351 45.01 8.81 -18.57
CA GLU A 351 45.15 8.71 -20.03
C GLU A 351 44.25 9.72 -20.80
N THR A 352 43.63 10.69 -20.11
CA THR A 352 42.68 11.63 -20.71
C THR A 352 43.35 12.68 -21.63
N GLU A 353 43.18 12.55 -22.95
CA GLU A 353 43.58 13.59 -23.93
C GLU A 353 42.75 14.89 -23.85
N ASN A 354 41.61 14.86 -23.13
CA ASN A 354 40.63 15.94 -23.13
C ASN A 354 41.17 17.25 -22.51
N GLN A 355 41.44 18.22 -23.39
CA GLN A 355 41.97 19.53 -23.00
C GLN A 355 41.10 20.29 -21.99
N PHE A 356 39.77 20.08 -21.97
CA PHE A 356 38.91 20.74 -20.98
C PHE A 356 39.18 20.17 -19.58
N LEU A 357 39.18 18.84 -19.43
CA LEU A 357 39.45 18.17 -18.15
C LEU A 357 40.88 18.45 -17.65
N LEU A 358 41.87 18.44 -18.55
CA LEU A 358 43.26 18.78 -18.23
C LEU A 358 43.44 20.24 -17.77
N LYS A 359 42.72 21.20 -18.38
CA LYS A 359 42.72 22.61 -17.93
C LYS A 359 41.98 22.77 -16.60
N TRP A 360 40.82 22.12 -16.46
CA TRP A 360 40.01 22.18 -15.24
C TRP A 360 40.76 21.61 -14.03
N ASN A 361 41.40 20.44 -14.15
CA ASN A 361 42.17 19.83 -13.05
C ASN A 361 43.34 20.73 -12.58
N LYS A 362 43.98 21.47 -13.51
CA LYS A 362 45.00 22.47 -13.15
C LYS A 362 44.43 23.68 -12.39
N SER A 363 43.20 24.10 -12.70
CA SER A 363 42.48 25.17 -11.98
C SER A 363 41.86 24.75 -10.64
N GLN A 364 41.93 23.47 -10.27
CA GLN A 364 41.20 22.90 -9.14
C GLN A 364 41.73 23.38 -7.78
N LYS A 365 40.90 24.15 -7.06
CA LYS A 365 41.08 24.54 -5.65
C LYS A 365 41.25 23.30 -4.76
N SER A 366 42.18 23.36 -3.80
CA SER A 366 42.47 22.29 -2.83
C SER A 366 41.38 22.14 -1.75
N VAL A 367 40.83 23.27 -1.28
CA VAL A 367 39.66 23.29 -0.41
C VAL A 367 38.41 23.45 -1.27
N LYS A 368 37.46 22.53 -1.10
CA LYS A 368 36.15 22.57 -1.76
C LYS A 368 35.13 23.34 -0.90
N PRO A 369 34.22 24.13 -1.49
CA PRO A 369 33.12 24.71 -0.75
C PRO A 369 32.19 23.62 -0.20
N LYS A 370 31.52 23.88 0.92
CA LYS A 370 30.32 23.09 1.30
C LYS A 370 29.16 23.49 0.39
N ARG A 371 28.34 22.52 0.00
CA ARG A 371 27.12 22.79 -0.78
C ARG A 371 26.07 23.46 0.12
N ILE A 372 25.70 24.69 -0.24
CA ILE A 372 24.60 25.40 0.40
C ILE A 372 23.30 24.76 -0.07
N LEU A 373 22.52 24.24 0.87
CA LEU A 373 21.15 23.77 0.66
C LEU A 373 20.18 24.70 1.38
N ARG A 374 18.96 24.84 0.85
CA ARG A 374 17.86 25.46 1.58
C ARG A 374 17.56 24.59 2.82
N PRO A 375 17.45 25.15 4.04
CA PRO A 375 16.97 24.39 5.18
C PRO A 375 15.58 23.83 4.86
N VAL A 376 15.46 22.51 4.84
CA VAL A 376 14.17 21.85 4.97
C VAL A 376 13.66 22.18 6.38
N LEU A 377 12.40 22.59 6.51
CA LEU A 377 11.73 22.67 7.82
C LEU A 377 11.53 21.25 8.35
N SER A 378 12.62 20.73 8.91
CA SER A 378 12.68 19.44 9.57
C SER A 378 11.90 19.56 10.87
N GLY A 379 10.88 18.72 11.08
CA GLY A 379 10.15 18.71 12.34
C GLY A 379 11.09 18.30 13.47
N GLU A 380 11.38 19.24 14.38
CA GLU A 380 12.30 19.00 15.49
C GLU A 380 11.72 17.95 16.45
N THR A 381 12.58 17.02 16.88
CA THR A 381 12.27 16.03 17.91
C THR A 381 12.19 16.71 19.28
N SER A 382 11.01 17.19 19.66
CA SER A 382 10.74 17.75 20.98
C SER A 382 10.55 16.65 22.02
N GLN A 383 11.58 16.42 22.84
CA GLN A 383 11.44 15.57 24.03
C GLN A 383 10.58 16.27 25.10
N GLY A 384 9.38 15.72 25.31
CA GLY A 384 8.74 15.64 26.62
C GLY A 384 8.37 16.93 27.36
N GLN A 385 7.30 17.62 26.94
CA GLN A 385 6.44 18.33 27.90
C GLN A 385 4.98 18.41 27.42
N GLY A 386 4.08 17.76 28.19
CA GLY A 386 2.63 18.00 28.23
C GLY A 386 1.85 18.06 26.90
N SER A 387 1.42 16.92 26.37
CA SER A 387 0.49 16.87 25.23
C SER A 387 -0.89 17.46 25.58
N LYS A 388 -1.14 18.69 25.14
CA LYS A 388 -2.49 19.23 24.93
C LYS A 388 -2.76 19.28 23.42
N ASP A 389 -3.77 18.55 22.96
CA ASP A 389 -4.09 18.45 21.54
C ASP A 389 -4.46 19.80 20.91
N ALA A 390 -3.80 20.12 19.79
CA ALA A 390 -4.04 21.32 18.99
C ALA A 390 -4.08 20.98 17.49
N THR A 391 -5.15 20.27 17.12
CA THR A 391 -5.80 20.24 15.78
C THR A 391 -5.06 20.83 14.58
N ASP A 392 -4.76 20.00 13.57
CA ASP A 392 -4.61 20.45 12.18
C ASP A 392 -5.90 20.18 11.35
N SER A 393 -5.96 20.87 10.22
CA SER A 393 -7.10 21.31 9.44
C SER A 393 -7.75 20.24 8.54
N SER A 394 -8.30 19.20 9.17
CA SER A 394 -9.48 18.57 8.55
C SER A 394 -10.58 19.63 8.39
N ARG A 395 -11.30 19.63 7.26
CA ARG A 395 -12.65 20.21 7.25
C ARG A 395 -13.47 19.34 8.20
N SER A 396 -13.69 19.80 9.42
CA SER A 396 -14.61 19.16 10.36
C SER A 396 -16.02 19.24 9.79
N GLU A 397 -16.37 18.24 8.97
CA GLU A 397 -17.74 17.95 8.61
C GLU A 397 -18.48 17.62 9.91
N ARG A 398 -19.24 18.61 10.39
CA ARG A 398 -20.02 18.49 11.62
C ARG A 398 -21.11 17.45 11.39
N LEU A 399 -21.73 16.93 12.46
CA LEU A 399 -22.91 16.09 12.28
C LEU A 399 -24.03 16.82 11.49
N ALA A 400 -24.09 18.15 11.56
CA ALA A 400 -24.94 19.01 10.72
C ALA A 400 -24.67 18.93 9.20
N ASP A 401 -23.48 18.51 8.76
CA ASP A 401 -23.16 18.31 7.34
C ASP A 401 -23.57 16.91 6.82
N LEU A 402 -24.05 16.02 7.70
CA LEU A 402 -24.41 14.65 7.38
C LEU A 402 -25.91 14.55 7.03
N LYS A 403 -26.21 14.25 5.76
CA LYS A 403 -27.58 14.02 5.28
C LYS A 403 -27.83 12.53 5.06
N VAL A 404 -28.66 11.93 5.92
CA VAL A 404 -28.83 10.47 6.04
C VAL A 404 -30.18 10.03 5.51
N SER A 405 -30.21 8.99 4.67
CA SER A 405 -31.43 8.22 4.38
C SER A 405 -31.31 6.81 4.96
N ILE A 406 -32.42 6.12 5.23
CA ILE A 406 -32.43 4.78 5.84
C ILE A 406 -33.26 3.81 5.00
N ALA A 407 -32.66 2.70 4.59
CA ALA A 407 -33.34 1.50 4.11
C ALA A 407 -33.66 0.59 5.30
N GLY A 408 -34.91 0.13 5.39
CA GLY A 408 -35.44 -0.59 6.55
C GLY A 408 -36.95 -0.42 6.71
N ASN A 409 -37.56 -1.19 7.61
CA ASN A 409 -39.01 -1.20 7.78
C ASN A 409 -39.49 0.09 8.51
N THR A 410 -40.74 0.52 8.27
CA THR A 410 -41.28 1.80 8.78
C THR A 410 -41.24 1.90 10.31
N LYS A 411 -41.31 0.77 11.02
CA LYS A 411 -41.16 0.71 12.49
C LYS A 411 -39.74 1.06 12.97
N GLU A 412 -38.71 0.77 12.18
CA GLU A 412 -37.29 0.95 12.55
C GLU A 412 -36.75 2.32 12.13
N ARG A 413 -37.36 2.95 11.11
CA ARG A 413 -37.00 4.31 10.68
C ARG A 413 -37.28 5.37 11.76
N GLN A 414 -38.31 5.23 12.59
CA GLN A 414 -38.71 6.27 13.55
C GLN A 414 -37.72 6.49 14.71
N PRO A 415 -37.20 5.45 15.41
CA PRO A 415 -36.18 5.65 16.45
C PRO A 415 -34.89 6.26 15.91
N TRP A 416 -34.46 5.84 14.71
CA TRP A 416 -33.26 6.39 14.07
C TRP A 416 -33.45 7.83 13.59
N LYS A 417 -34.62 8.18 13.02
CA LYS A 417 -34.95 9.57 12.68
C LYS A 417 -34.74 10.49 13.88
N LYS A 418 -35.35 10.17 15.04
CA LYS A 418 -35.24 10.96 16.26
C LYS A 418 -33.77 11.13 16.69
N ARG A 419 -32.99 10.05 16.69
CA ARG A 419 -31.55 10.08 17.02
C ARG A 419 -30.69 10.90 16.04
N ILE A 420 -31.01 10.89 14.74
CA ILE A 420 -30.34 11.68 13.71
C ILE A 420 -30.61 13.17 13.93
N GLU A 421 -31.87 13.53 14.19
CA GLU A 421 -32.30 14.90 14.46
C GLU A 421 -31.75 15.41 15.81
N GLU A 422 -31.74 14.58 16.86
CA GLU A 422 -31.10 14.87 18.17
C GLU A 422 -29.57 15.07 18.05
N ALA A 423 -28.91 14.37 17.12
CA ALA A 423 -27.50 14.57 16.80
C ALA A 423 -27.24 15.76 15.85
N GLY A 424 -28.28 16.52 15.48
CA GLY A 424 -28.19 17.69 14.61
C GLY A 424 -27.98 17.38 13.12
N ALA A 425 -28.13 16.13 12.69
CA ALA A 425 -27.98 15.68 11.31
C ALA A 425 -29.32 15.70 10.54
N GLU A 426 -29.30 15.80 9.20
CA GLU A 426 -30.52 15.95 8.40
C GLU A 426 -31.06 14.60 7.91
N PHE A 427 -32.29 14.25 8.30
CA PHE A 427 -32.95 13.02 7.88
C PHE A 427 -33.68 13.17 6.53
N HIS A 428 -33.22 12.44 5.51
CA HIS A 428 -33.87 12.28 4.23
C HIS A 428 -34.78 11.05 4.22
N ALA A 429 -36.10 11.25 4.27
CA ALA A 429 -37.10 10.18 4.24
C ALA A 429 -37.11 9.31 2.96
N ASN A 430 -36.38 9.69 1.92
CA ASN A 430 -36.11 8.95 0.67
C ASN A 430 -34.79 9.49 0.09
N VAL A 431 -34.02 8.69 -0.65
CA VAL A 431 -32.78 9.14 -1.31
C VAL A 431 -33.06 10.27 -2.31
N LYS A 432 -32.40 11.42 -2.13
CA LYS A 432 -32.52 12.67 -2.93
C LYS A 432 -31.14 13.22 -3.33
N LYS A 433 -31.09 14.15 -4.30
CA LYS A 433 -29.85 14.81 -4.74
C LYS A 433 -29.29 15.66 -3.59
N GLY A 434 -28.09 15.31 -3.10
CA GLY A 434 -27.49 15.89 -1.88
C GLY A 434 -27.56 15.01 -0.62
N THR A 435 -28.11 13.80 -0.69
CA THR A 435 -27.97 12.80 0.39
C THR A 435 -26.50 12.37 0.50
N SER A 436 -25.94 12.33 1.71
CA SER A 436 -24.55 11.94 1.96
C SER A 436 -24.38 10.42 1.94
N CYS A 437 -25.26 9.69 2.63
CA CYS A 437 -25.26 8.22 2.68
C CYS A 437 -26.66 7.63 2.86
N LEU A 438 -26.82 6.39 2.41
CA LEU A 438 -27.93 5.50 2.73
C LEU A 438 -27.43 4.50 3.78
N VAL A 439 -28.07 4.49 4.95
CA VAL A 439 -27.80 3.52 6.02
C VAL A 439 -28.77 2.34 5.86
N VAL A 440 -28.26 1.12 5.99
CA VAL A 440 -29.08 -0.10 5.99
C VAL A 440 -29.21 -0.62 7.42
N CYS A 441 -30.45 -0.79 7.88
CA CYS A 441 -30.78 -1.36 9.18
C CYS A 441 -31.51 -2.70 8.98
N GLY A 442 -31.10 -3.74 9.71
CA GLY A 442 -31.71 -5.07 9.67
C GLY A 442 -31.43 -5.88 8.40
N LEU A 443 -32.11 -7.04 8.28
CA LEU A 443 -32.05 -7.92 7.11
C LEU A 443 -32.99 -7.42 6.01
N THR A 444 -32.52 -6.49 5.18
CA THR A 444 -33.25 -6.01 3.99
C THR A 444 -32.87 -6.78 2.73
N ASP A 445 -33.86 -7.18 1.94
CA ASP A 445 -33.68 -7.84 0.64
C ASP A 445 -32.87 -6.93 -0.33
N ILE A 446 -31.89 -7.50 -1.04
CA ILE A 446 -30.97 -6.79 -1.96
C ILE A 446 -31.73 -6.01 -3.05
N ARG A 447 -32.99 -6.39 -3.29
CA ARG A 447 -33.90 -5.80 -4.26
C ARG A 447 -34.55 -4.48 -3.84
N ASP A 448 -34.26 -3.90 -2.67
CA ASP A 448 -34.83 -2.60 -2.25
C ASP A 448 -34.70 -1.51 -3.35
N ALA A 449 -35.79 -0.79 -3.59
CA ALA A 449 -35.86 0.31 -4.55
C ALA A 449 -34.98 1.51 -4.14
N GLU A 450 -34.80 1.76 -2.83
CA GLU A 450 -33.94 2.83 -2.30
C GLU A 450 -32.45 2.50 -2.53
N MET A 451 -32.02 1.25 -2.30
CA MET A 451 -30.66 0.82 -2.62
C MET A 451 -30.38 0.95 -4.13
N ARG A 452 -31.30 0.52 -5.00
CA ARG A 452 -31.20 0.71 -6.46
C ARG A 452 -31.27 2.19 -6.90
N LYS A 453 -31.76 3.09 -6.05
CA LYS A 453 -31.74 4.55 -6.27
C LYS A 453 -30.41 5.17 -5.82
N ALA A 454 -29.91 4.81 -4.64
CA ALA A 454 -28.60 5.21 -4.13
C ALA A 454 -27.46 4.80 -5.07
N ARG A 455 -27.46 3.54 -5.55
CA ARG A 455 -26.49 3.03 -6.55
C ARG A 455 -26.47 3.88 -7.83
N ARG A 456 -27.65 4.13 -8.44
CA ARG A 456 -27.78 4.98 -9.63
C ARG A 456 -27.33 6.44 -9.39
N MET A 457 -27.39 6.91 -8.15
CA MET A 457 -26.99 8.27 -7.76
C MET A 457 -25.57 8.37 -7.18
N LYS A 458 -24.82 7.26 -7.12
CA LYS A 458 -23.49 7.15 -6.48
C LYS A 458 -23.45 7.64 -5.02
N VAL A 459 -24.54 7.45 -4.28
CA VAL A 459 -24.61 7.70 -2.83
C VAL A 459 -24.02 6.49 -2.09
N ALA A 460 -23.20 6.71 -1.07
CA ALA A 460 -22.57 5.63 -0.30
C ALA A 460 -23.63 4.83 0.49
N ILE A 461 -23.56 3.50 0.43
CA ILE A 461 -24.40 2.59 1.20
C ILE A 461 -23.57 2.04 2.36
N VAL A 462 -24.04 2.20 3.61
CA VAL A 462 -23.27 1.87 4.83
C VAL A 462 -24.12 1.11 5.86
N ARG A 463 -23.45 0.41 6.78
CA ARG A 463 -24.08 -0.30 7.93
C ARG A 463 -24.60 0.68 8.99
N GLU A 464 -25.55 0.25 9.82
CA GLU A 464 -26.03 1.01 10.99
C GLU A 464 -24.92 1.38 11.99
N ASP A 465 -23.87 0.56 12.10
CA ASP A 465 -22.65 0.81 12.89
C ASP A 465 -22.05 2.20 12.61
N TYR A 466 -22.15 2.68 11.37
CA TYR A 466 -21.67 4.01 10.96
C TYR A 466 -22.30 5.14 11.79
N LEU A 467 -23.62 5.08 12.04
CA LEU A 467 -24.31 6.10 12.82
C LEU A 467 -23.92 6.03 14.29
N VAL A 468 -23.86 4.82 14.86
CA VAL A 468 -23.45 4.59 16.25
C VAL A 468 -22.08 5.22 16.50
N ASP A 469 -21.13 4.97 15.61
CA ASP A 469 -19.75 5.42 15.79
C ASP A 469 -19.58 6.92 15.45
N CYS A 470 -20.34 7.48 14.49
CA CYS A 470 -20.38 8.93 14.26
C CYS A 470 -20.97 9.69 15.46
N PHE A 471 -22.04 9.18 16.08
CA PHE A 471 -22.64 9.78 17.28
C PHE A 471 -21.72 9.67 18.50
N LYS A 472 -21.09 8.50 18.71
CA LYS A 472 -20.12 8.27 19.80
C LYS A 472 -18.88 9.18 19.69
N LYS A 473 -18.48 9.55 18.46
CA LYS A 473 -17.28 10.37 18.18
C LYS A 473 -17.61 11.82 17.81
N GLN A 474 -18.89 12.22 17.88
CA GLN A 474 -19.44 13.57 17.59
C GLN A 474 -18.93 14.22 16.30
N ARG A 475 -18.65 13.41 15.27
CA ARG A 475 -18.15 13.86 13.97
C ARG A 475 -18.53 12.89 12.86
N LYS A 476 -18.64 13.38 11.64
CA LYS A 476 -18.76 12.53 10.45
C LYS A 476 -17.49 11.71 10.26
N LEU A 477 -17.63 10.43 9.90
CA LEU A 477 -16.51 9.50 9.68
C LEU A 477 -16.35 9.17 8.18
N PRO A 478 -15.17 8.71 7.73
CA PRO A 478 -15.00 8.19 6.37
C PRO A 478 -15.90 6.97 6.13
N PHE A 479 -16.65 6.96 5.03
CA PHE A 479 -17.59 5.89 4.72
C PHE A 479 -16.91 4.54 4.45
N ASP A 480 -15.64 4.54 4.01
CA ASP A 480 -14.97 3.36 3.46
C ASP A 480 -14.80 2.20 4.46
N LYS A 481 -14.75 2.49 5.77
CA LYS A 481 -14.73 1.45 6.82
C LYS A 481 -16.10 0.82 7.12
N TYR A 482 -17.19 1.38 6.60
CA TYR A 482 -18.57 0.99 6.93
C TYR A 482 -19.42 0.72 5.69
N LYS A 483 -18.84 0.79 4.49
CA LYS A 483 -19.50 0.45 3.25
C LYS A 483 -20.02 -0.98 3.27
N ILE A 484 -21.18 -1.17 2.66
CA ILE A 484 -21.61 -2.48 2.19
C ILE A 484 -21.19 -2.55 0.73
N GLU A 485 -20.00 -3.12 0.48
CA GLU A 485 -19.61 -3.52 -0.88
C GLU A 485 -20.38 -4.80 -1.26
N ASP A 486 -20.61 -5.02 -2.56
CA ASP A 486 -21.49 -6.09 -3.02
C ASP A 486 -20.87 -7.47 -2.81
N THR A 487 -21.41 -8.24 -1.85
CA THR A 487 -21.28 -9.71 -1.84
C THR A 487 -22.15 -10.30 -2.96
N SER A 488 -21.75 -10.01 -4.20
CA SER A 488 -22.26 -10.61 -5.43
C SER A 488 -21.12 -11.05 -6.35
N GLU A 489 -19.97 -11.38 -5.77
CA GLU A 489 -19.14 -12.44 -6.33
C GLU A 489 -19.98 -13.74 -6.27
N SER A 490 -20.24 -14.31 -7.44
CA SER A 490 -20.76 -15.68 -7.53
C SER A 490 -19.77 -16.64 -6.89
N LEU A 491 -20.25 -17.75 -6.33
CA LEU A 491 -19.41 -18.83 -5.81
C LEU A 491 -18.51 -19.41 -6.92
N VAL A 492 -17.30 -18.86 -7.08
CA VAL A 492 -16.30 -19.37 -8.02
C VAL A 492 -15.71 -20.65 -7.46
N THR A 493 -16.22 -21.79 -7.95
CA THR A 493 -15.64 -23.10 -7.67
C THR A 493 -14.37 -23.29 -8.50
N VAL A 494 -13.23 -23.05 -7.87
CA VAL A 494 -11.90 -23.29 -8.45
C VAL A 494 -11.75 -24.79 -8.78
N LYS A 495 -11.84 -25.14 -10.06
CA LYS A 495 -11.64 -26.50 -10.54
C LYS A 495 -10.15 -26.83 -10.59
N VAL A 496 -9.77 -27.92 -9.93
CA VAL A 496 -8.42 -28.48 -9.94
C VAL A 496 -8.34 -29.55 -11.04
N LYS A 497 -7.32 -29.48 -11.91
CA LYS A 497 -7.05 -30.50 -12.94
C LYS A 497 -5.56 -30.79 -12.99
N GLY A 498 -5.17 -32.04 -12.77
CA GLY A 498 -3.77 -32.37 -12.46
C GLY A 498 -3.39 -31.93 -11.05
N ARG A 499 -2.12 -31.59 -10.81
CA ARG A 499 -1.62 -31.19 -9.48
C ARG A 499 -1.88 -29.74 -9.08
N SER A 500 -2.64 -28.98 -9.87
CA SER A 500 -2.96 -27.59 -9.56
C SER A 500 -4.23 -27.12 -10.28
N ALA A 501 -4.86 -26.07 -9.75
CA ALA A 501 -5.87 -25.32 -10.47
C ALA A 501 -5.23 -24.34 -11.47
N VAL A 502 -5.84 -24.22 -12.65
CA VAL A 502 -5.64 -23.11 -13.58
C VAL A 502 -6.31 -21.87 -12.99
N HIS A 503 -5.65 -20.70 -13.02
CA HIS A 503 -6.24 -19.48 -12.46
C HIS A 503 -7.44 -19.01 -13.29
N GLU A 504 -8.59 -18.76 -12.66
CA GLU A 504 -9.85 -18.32 -13.27
C GLU A 504 -9.68 -17.21 -14.32
N ALA A 505 -9.02 -16.11 -13.98
CA ALA A 505 -8.72 -14.96 -14.86
C ALA A 505 -7.87 -15.26 -16.12
N SER A 506 -7.57 -16.54 -16.43
CA SER A 506 -7.13 -17.00 -17.75
C SER A 506 -8.30 -17.26 -18.73
N GLY A 507 -9.49 -17.61 -18.21
CA GLY A 507 -10.64 -18.09 -18.96
C GLY A 507 -10.59 -19.58 -19.34
N LEU A 508 -9.50 -20.30 -19.07
CA LEU A 508 -9.21 -21.62 -19.65
C LEU A 508 -9.53 -22.82 -18.73
N GLN A 509 -9.97 -22.58 -17.50
CA GLN A 509 -10.16 -23.59 -16.44
C GLN A 509 -11.05 -24.81 -16.81
N GLU A 510 -12.00 -24.65 -17.74
CA GLU A 510 -12.91 -25.72 -18.15
C GLU A 510 -12.29 -26.70 -19.17
N HIS A 511 -11.22 -26.31 -19.87
CA HIS A 511 -10.69 -27.07 -21.03
C HIS A 511 -9.18 -27.36 -20.97
N CYS A 512 -8.48 -26.82 -19.97
CA CYS A 512 -7.03 -26.94 -19.83
C CYS A 512 -6.62 -27.34 -18.40
N HIS A 513 -5.41 -27.87 -18.28
CA HIS A 513 -4.70 -28.17 -17.04
C HIS A 513 -3.38 -27.38 -16.97
N ILE A 514 -2.64 -27.46 -15.86
CA ILE A 514 -1.29 -26.89 -15.77
C ILE A 514 -0.28 -27.88 -16.33
N LEU A 515 0.71 -27.37 -17.08
CA LEU A 515 1.78 -28.21 -17.63
C LEU A 515 2.63 -28.82 -16.51
N GLU A 516 2.66 -30.14 -16.49
CA GLU A 516 3.57 -30.96 -15.68
C GLU A 516 4.60 -31.66 -16.57
N ASP A 517 5.86 -31.69 -16.14
CA ASP A 517 6.95 -32.36 -16.87
C ASP A 517 7.86 -33.10 -15.86
N GLY A 518 7.58 -34.40 -15.67
CA GLY A 518 8.23 -35.23 -14.63
C GLY A 518 7.87 -34.78 -13.21
N ASN A 519 8.79 -34.05 -12.56
CA ASN A 519 8.56 -33.40 -11.27
C ASN A 519 8.28 -31.88 -11.39
N SER A 520 8.56 -31.27 -12.54
CA SER A 520 8.38 -29.84 -12.76
C SER A 520 6.90 -29.50 -12.93
N ILE A 521 6.33 -28.75 -11.98
CA ILE A 521 4.99 -28.15 -12.10
C ILE A 521 5.19 -26.67 -12.51
N TYR A 522 4.80 -26.29 -13.72
CA TYR A 522 5.04 -24.93 -14.24
C TYR A 522 3.99 -23.91 -13.74
N ASN A 523 3.97 -23.73 -12.41
CA ASN A 523 3.11 -22.79 -11.69
C ASN A 523 3.89 -22.13 -10.55
N THR A 524 3.82 -20.81 -10.43
CA THR A 524 4.43 -20.09 -9.30
C THR A 524 3.72 -18.77 -9.02
N THR A 525 3.53 -18.47 -7.72
CA THR A 525 3.13 -17.15 -7.23
C THR A 525 4.33 -16.48 -6.61
N LEU A 526 4.71 -15.32 -7.14
CA LEU A 526 5.78 -14.48 -6.58
C LEU A 526 5.19 -13.33 -5.76
N SER A 527 5.85 -12.99 -4.66
CA SER A 527 5.50 -11.93 -3.71
C SER A 527 6.63 -10.90 -3.58
N MET A 528 6.30 -9.64 -3.29
CA MET A 528 7.27 -8.59 -2.96
C MET A 528 6.61 -7.47 -2.14
N SER A 529 6.97 -7.38 -0.86
CA SER A 529 6.59 -6.26 0.01
C SER A 529 7.81 -5.39 0.32
N ASP A 530 7.67 -4.07 0.15
CA ASP A 530 8.68 -3.07 0.52
C ASP A 530 8.00 -1.85 1.15
N LEU A 531 7.93 -1.88 2.49
CA LEU A 531 7.39 -0.85 3.37
C LEU A 531 8.08 0.52 3.20
N SER A 532 9.33 0.57 2.73
CA SER A 532 10.04 1.84 2.50
C SER A 532 9.50 2.61 1.29
N THR A 533 8.92 1.90 0.31
CA THR A 533 8.30 2.49 -0.89
C THR A 533 6.79 2.26 -0.97
N GLY A 534 6.20 1.59 0.03
CA GLY A 534 4.76 1.30 0.11
C GLY A 534 4.26 0.26 -0.90
N ILE A 535 5.18 -0.47 -1.55
CA ILE A 535 4.88 -1.47 -2.59
C ILE A 535 4.50 -2.79 -1.91
N ASN A 536 3.40 -3.41 -2.35
CA ASN A 536 2.93 -4.71 -1.90
C ASN A 536 2.39 -5.51 -3.09
N SER A 537 3.30 -6.06 -3.90
CA SER A 537 3.00 -6.63 -5.22
C SER A 537 3.00 -8.15 -5.22
N TYR A 538 2.16 -8.73 -6.08
CA TYR A 538 2.25 -10.14 -6.47
C TYR A 538 2.42 -10.30 -7.99
N TYR A 539 2.92 -11.48 -8.38
CA TYR A 539 3.08 -11.89 -9.77
C TYR A 539 2.86 -13.40 -9.90
N ILE A 540 1.72 -13.82 -10.45
CA ILE A 540 1.41 -15.22 -10.74
C ILE A 540 1.83 -15.53 -12.17
N LEU A 541 2.53 -16.66 -12.36
CA LEU A 541 3.02 -17.14 -13.65
C LEU A 541 2.68 -18.63 -13.78
N GLN A 542 2.00 -19.02 -14.87
CA GLN A 542 1.57 -20.40 -15.12
C GLN A 542 1.81 -20.78 -16.59
N ILE A 543 2.13 -22.04 -16.86
CA ILE A 543 1.92 -22.65 -18.19
C ILE A 543 0.68 -23.53 -18.12
N ILE A 544 -0.27 -23.27 -19.01
CA ILE A 544 -1.56 -23.95 -19.13
C ILE A 544 -1.52 -24.75 -20.44
N GLN A 545 -1.81 -26.05 -20.42
CA GLN A 545 -1.90 -26.90 -21.62
C GLN A 545 -3.36 -27.35 -21.82
N GLU A 546 -3.85 -27.39 -23.06
CA GLU A 546 -5.19 -27.90 -23.35
C GLU A 546 -5.31 -29.41 -23.06
N ASP A 547 -6.47 -29.85 -22.55
CA ASP A 547 -6.75 -31.27 -22.23
C ASP A 547 -6.84 -32.17 -23.47
N LYS A 548 -7.00 -31.58 -24.67
CA LYS A 548 -7.24 -32.29 -25.95
C LYS A 548 -6.28 -31.89 -27.07
N GLY A 549 -5.54 -30.80 -26.90
CA GLY A 549 -4.63 -30.24 -27.90
C GLY A 549 -3.16 -30.32 -27.48
N SER A 550 -2.30 -29.89 -28.40
CA SER A 550 -0.86 -29.67 -28.13
C SER A 550 -0.58 -28.30 -27.49
N ASP A 551 -1.57 -27.43 -27.46
CA ASP A 551 -1.34 -26.00 -27.45
C ASP A 551 -1.18 -25.48 -26.02
N CYS A 552 -0.20 -24.59 -25.86
CA CYS A 552 0.30 -24.17 -24.55
C CYS A 552 0.18 -22.65 -24.39
N TYR A 553 -0.32 -22.24 -23.23
CA TYR A 553 -0.62 -20.85 -22.91
C TYR A 553 0.22 -20.37 -21.73
N VAL A 554 1.05 -19.35 -21.93
CA VAL A 554 1.77 -18.68 -20.84
C VAL A 554 0.88 -17.61 -20.23
N PHE A 555 0.34 -17.90 -19.05
CA PHE A 555 -0.51 -16.99 -18.29
C PHE A 555 0.30 -16.19 -17.26
N ARG A 556 0.04 -14.89 -17.19
CA ARG A 556 0.52 -13.99 -16.14
C ARG A 556 -0.65 -13.22 -15.54
N LYS A 557 -0.65 -13.04 -14.21
CA LYS A 557 -1.47 -12.05 -13.49
C LYS A 557 -0.56 -11.30 -12.51
N TRP A 558 -0.67 -9.99 -12.45
CA TRP A 558 0.12 -9.17 -11.52
C TRP A 558 -0.72 -8.03 -10.97
N GLY A 559 -0.43 -7.61 -9.74
CA GLY A 559 -1.16 -6.51 -9.12
C GLY A 559 -0.66 -6.15 -7.72
N ARG A 560 -1.39 -5.25 -7.05
CA ARG A 560 -1.22 -5.00 -5.61
C ARG A 560 -2.06 -6.01 -4.84
N VAL A 561 -1.47 -6.67 -3.84
CA VAL A 561 -2.17 -7.66 -2.99
C VAL A 561 -3.41 -7.03 -2.36
N GLY A 562 -4.57 -7.68 -2.53
CA GLY A 562 -5.86 -7.23 -2.04
C GLY A 562 -6.47 -6.03 -2.79
N ASN A 563 -5.98 -5.68 -3.99
CA ASN A 563 -6.54 -4.56 -4.76
C ASN A 563 -6.50 -4.78 -6.28
N GLU A 564 -7.54 -5.43 -6.80
CA GLU A 564 -7.72 -5.76 -8.22
C GLU A 564 -7.74 -4.57 -9.19
N LYS A 565 -7.92 -3.34 -8.67
CA LYS A 565 -7.93 -2.10 -9.49
C LYS A 565 -6.53 -1.68 -9.95
N ILE A 566 -5.48 -2.34 -9.45
CA ILE A 566 -4.07 -2.06 -9.74
C ILE A 566 -3.41 -3.35 -10.22
N GLY A 567 -3.22 -3.50 -11.54
CA GLY A 567 -2.64 -4.71 -12.10
C GLY A 567 -2.98 -4.99 -13.56
N GLY A 568 -2.96 -6.28 -13.91
CA GLY A 568 -3.38 -6.80 -15.20
C GLY A 568 -3.15 -8.30 -15.32
N ASN A 569 -3.77 -8.91 -16.33
CA ASN A 569 -3.51 -10.27 -16.78
C ASN A 569 -3.01 -10.28 -18.24
N LYS A 570 -2.32 -11.35 -18.65
CA LYS A 570 -1.96 -11.60 -20.05
C LYS A 570 -1.75 -13.10 -20.30
N VAL A 571 -2.55 -13.65 -21.21
CA VAL A 571 -2.37 -14.97 -21.85
C VAL A 571 -1.56 -14.77 -23.14
N GLU A 572 -0.62 -15.66 -23.45
CA GLU A 572 0.00 -15.80 -24.78
C GLU A 572 0.03 -17.27 -25.19
N GLU A 573 -0.41 -17.57 -26.42
CA GLU A 573 -0.41 -18.91 -27.03
C GLU A 573 0.96 -19.18 -27.69
N MET A 574 1.55 -20.35 -27.42
CA MET A 574 2.93 -20.70 -27.80
C MET A 574 3.06 -22.22 -27.98
N SER A 575 4.14 -22.69 -28.63
CA SER A 575 4.49 -24.12 -28.58
C SER A 575 4.91 -24.52 -27.14
N LYS A 576 4.81 -25.81 -26.78
CA LYS A 576 5.26 -26.31 -25.47
C LYS A 576 6.71 -25.94 -25.15
N SER A 577 7.61 -25.99 -26.14
CA SER A 577 9.02 -25.63 -25.96
C SER A 577 9.22 -24.13 -25.73
N ASP A 578 8.53 -23.30 -26.52
CA ASP A 578 8.62 -21.84 -26.40
C ASP A 578 7.98 -21.34 -25.10
N ALA A 579 6.88 -21.97 -24.67
CA ALA A 579 6.20 -21.68 -23.40
C ALA A 579 7.13 -21.93 -22.20
N VAL A 580 7.83 -23.07 -22.18
CA VAL A 580 8.82 -23.40 -21.12
C VAL A 580 10.00 -22.43 -21.15
N HIS A 581 10.51 -22.07 -22.33
CA HIS A 581 11.61 -21.10 -22.45
C HIS A 581 11.19 -19.69 -21.98
N GLU A 582 10.03 -19.19 -22.42
CA GLU A 582 9.49 -17.88 -22.02
C GLU A 582 9.15 -17.85 -20.52
N PHE A 583 8.59 -18.93 -19.96
CA PHE A 583 8.37 -19.07 -18.52
C PHE A 583 9.69 -18.95 -17.73
N LYS A 584 10.73 -19.71 -18.11
CA LYS A 584 12.04 -19.65 -17.45
C LYS A 584 12.69 -18.26 -17.60
N ARG A 585 12.56 -17.63 -18.77
CA ARG A 585 13.03 -16.25 -19.02
C ARG A 585 12.30 -15.23 -18.15
N LEU A 586 10.97 -15.32 -18.03
CA LEU A 586 10.15 -14.47 -17.19
C LEU A 586 10.46 -14.66 -15.70
N PHE A 587 10.63 -15.90 -15.25
CA PHE A 587 11.01 -16.21 -13.87
C PHE A 587 12.35 -15.56 -13.52
N LEU A 588 13.38 -15.78 -14.33
CA LEU A 588 14.70 -15.15 -14.18
C LEU A 588 14.61 -13.62 -14.20
N GLU A 589 13.76 -13.04 -15.06
CA GLU A 589 13.51 -11.60 -15.11
C GLU A 589 12.91 -11.06 -13.79
N LYS A 590 12.01 -11.81 -13.13
CA LYS A 590 11.31 -11.35 -11.90
C LYS A 590 12.01 -11.70 -10.60
N THR A 591 12.67 -12.86 -10.49
CA THR A 591 13.33 -13.33 -9.26
C THR A 591 14.84 -13.10 -9.27
N GLY A 592 15.47 -13.03 -10.45
CA GLY A 592 16.93 -13.00 -10.60
C GLY A 592 17.62 -14.37 -10.43
N ASN A 593 16.86 -15.47 -10.33
CA ASN A 593 17.38 -16.84 -10.19
C ASN A 593 16.86 -17.72 -11.33
N THR A 594 17.53 -18.85 -11.61
CA THR A 594 17.04 -19.86 -12.55
C THR A 594 15.87 -20.64 -11.97
N TRP A 595 15.04 -21.25 -12.82
CA TRP A 595 13.91 -22.07 -12.38
C TRP A 595 14.37 -23.36 -11.68
N GLU A 596 15.43 -23.97 -12.22
CA GLU A 596 16.02 -25.21 -11.74
C GLU A 596 16.55 -25.07 -10.30
N SER A 597 17.10 -23.89 -9.96
CA SER A 597 17.55 -23.56 -8.60
C SER A 597 16.39 -23.46 -7.60
N TRP A 598 15.22 -22.97 -8.05
CA TRP A 598 14.01 -22.94 -7.24
C TRP A 598 13.40 -24.33 -7.07
N GLU A 599 13.27 -25.08 -8.16
CA GLU A 599 12.69 -26.43 -8.18
C GLU A 599 13.47 -27.43 -7.31
N GLN A 600 14.80 -27.42 -7.43
CA GLN A 600 15.68 -28.26 -6.61
C GLN A 600 15.88 -27.72 -5.19
N LYS A 601 15.40 -26.49 -4.90
CA LYS A 601 15.62 -25.72 -3.67
C LYS A 601 17.12 -25.56 -3.31
N THR A 602 17.99 -25.60 -4.31
CA THR A 602 19.45 -25.45 -4.20
C THR A 602 19.91 -24.08 -4.68
N ASN A 603 20.74 -23.41 -3.87
CA ASN A 603 21.40 -22.13 -4.19
C ASN A 603 20.47 -20.94 -4.52
N PHE A 604 19.15 -21.05 -4.33
CA PHE A 604 18.24 -19.94 -4.55
C PHE A 604 18.52 -18.81 -3.55
N GLN A 605 18.77 -17.60 -4.03
CA GLN A 605 19.01 -16.42 -3.19
C GLN A 605 18.08 -15.27 -3.58
N LYS A 606 17.36 -14.71 -2.60
CA LYS A 606 16.56 -13.50 -2.81
C LYS A 606 17.44 -12.40 -3.40
N GLN A 607 16.99 -11.72 -4.46
CA GLN A 607 17.74 -10.63 -5.08
C GLN A 607 17.17 -9.26 -4.67
N PRO A 608 18.02 -8.22 -4.45
CA PRO A 608 17.58 -6.88 -4.05
C PRO A 608 16.60 -6.27 -5.07
N GLY A 609 15.42 -5.86 -4.59
CA GLY A 609 14.36 -5.27 -5.44
C GLY A 609 13.73 -6.22 -6.48
N LYS A 610 13.94 -7.54 -6.34
CA LYS A 610 13.26 -8.61 -7.09
C LYS A 610 12.17 -9.28 -6.24
N PHE A 611 11.29 -10.04 -6.90
CA PHE A 611 10.27 -10.84 -6.23
C PHE A 611 10.86 -12.11 -5.59
N LEU A 612 10.16 -12.63 -4.58
CA LEU A 612 10.39 -13.95 -3.99
C LEU A 612 9.29 -14.92 -4.47
N PRO A 613 9.61 -16.11 -5.00
CA PRO A 613 8.62 -17.17 -5.19
C PRO A 613 8.14 -17.71 -3.83
N LEU A 614 6.83 -17.89 -3.68
CA LEU A 614 6.25 -18.56 -2.52
C LEU A 614 6.23 -20.08 -2.75
N ASP A 615 6.66 -20.85 -1.75
CA ASP A 615 6.53 -22.30 -1.74
C ASP A 615 5.06 -22.62 -1.45
N ILE A 616 4.28 -22.90 -2.49
CA ILE A 616 2.84 -23.15 -2.42
C ILE A 616 2.60 -24.63 -2.68
N ASP A 617 2.00 -25.33 -1.71
CA ASP A 617 1.60 -26.72 -1.90
C ASP A 617 0.35 -26.75 -2.78
N TYR A 618 0.56 -26.94 -4.09
CA TYR A 618 -0.55 -27.00 -5.05
C TYR A 618 -1.43 -28.25 -4.85
N GLY A 619 -0.99 -29.23 -4.06
CA GLY A 619 -1.84 -30.22 -3.41
C GLY A 619 -2.26 -31.39 -4.29
N VAL A 620 -1.41 -32.42 -4.40
CA VAL A 620 -1.81 -33.78 -4.81
C VAL A 620 -1.00 -34.81 -4.04
N ASN A 621 -1.67 -35.88 -3.61
CA ASN A 621 -1.03 -37.18 -3.52
C ASN A 621 -1.96 -38.30 -4.02
N LYS A 622 -1.61 -38.84 -5.20
CA LYS A 622 -2.23 -39.97 -5.91
C LYS A 622 -3.66 -39.81 -6.44
N GLN A 623 -3.92 -40.55 -7.52
CA GLN A 623 -5.23 -40.76 -8.12
C GLN A 623 -6.14 -41.48 -7.13
N VAL A 624 -7.13 -40.79 -6.57
CA VAL A 624 -8.26 -41.46 -5.92
C VAL A 624 -9.11 -42.10 -7.02
N ALA A 625 -9.21 -43.43 -7.02
CA ALA A 625 -10.01 -44.13 -8.01
C ALA A 625 -11.49 -43.70 -7.90
N LYS A 626 -12.10 -43.34 -9.03
CA LYS A 626 -13.51 -42.95 -9.11
C LYS A 626 -14.40 -44.05 -8.53
N LYS A 627 -14.93 -43.83 -7.33
CA LYS A 627 -16.09 -44.57 -6.81
C LYS A 627 -17.34 -43.81 -7.20
N GLU A 628 -18.37 -44.53 -7.61
CA GLU A 628 -19.66 -43.91 -7.92
C GLU A 628 -20.32 -43.35 -6.64
N PRO A 629 -21.14 -42.27 -6.77
CA PRO A 629 -21.75 -41.60 -5.63
C PRO A 629 -22.87 -42.46 -5.01
N PHE A 630 -22.49 -43.38 -4.12
CA PHE A 630 -23.46 -44.12 -3.31
C PHE A 630 -24.16 -43.17 -2.32
N GLN A 631 -25.43 -42.90 -2.61
CA GLN A 631 -26.30 -42.06 -1.79
C GLN A 631 -26.79 -42.84 -0.55
N THR A 632 -25.89 -43.08 0.40
CA THR A 632 -26.20 -43.73 1.69
C THR A 632 -26.28 -42.72 2.82
N SER A 633 -27.22 -42.92 3.74
CA SER A 633 -27.25 -42.23 5.02
C SER A 633 -25.96 -42.51 5.82
N SER A 634 -25.35 -41.47 6.36
CA SER A 634 -24.23 -41.57 7.30
C SER A 634 -24.61 -42.45 8.49
N ASN A 635 -23.68 -43.29 8.94
CA ASN A 635 -23.89 -44.18 10.09
C ASN A 635 -23.55 -43.51 11.44
N LEU A 636 -23.13 -42.24 11.40
CA LEU A 636 -22.74 -41.46 12.57
C LEU A 636 -23.98 -40.96 13.34
N ALA A 637 -23.85 -40.77 14.66
CA ALA A 637 -24.92 -40.22 15.49
C ALA A 637 -25.32 -38.78 15.05
N PRO A 638 -26.59 -38.35 15.19
CA PRO A 638 -27.05 -37.04 14.70
C PRO A 638 -26.21 -35.85 15.20
N SER A 639 -25.86 -35.80 16.48
CA SER A 639 -25.00 -34.76 17.07
C SER A 639 -23.58 -34.76 16.48
N LEU A 640 -23.05 -35.95 16.16
CA LEU A 640 -21.75 -36.10 15.51
C LEU A 640 -21.82 -35.66 14.04
N ILE A 641 -22.93 -35.91 13.34
CA ILE A 641 -23.16 -35.38 11.98
C ILE A 641 -23.19 -33.85 11.99
N GLU A 642 -23.77 -33.21 13.02
CA GLU A 642 -23.74 -31.75 13.16
C GLU A 642 -22.32 -31.23 13.45
N LEU A 643 -21.60 -31.87 14.38
CA LEU A 643 -20.20 -31.55 14.68
C LEU A 643 -19.30 -31.68 13.45
N MET A 644 -19.43 -32.76 12.68
CA MET A 644 -18.66 -32.99 11.45
C MET A 644 -18.97 -31.94 10.37
N LYS A 645 -20.23 -31.52 10.23
CA LYS A 645 -20.59 -30.39 9.34
C LYS A 645 -19.98 -29.07 9.80
N MET A 646 -19.87 -28.85 11.11
CA MET A 646 -19.27 -27.63 11.69
C MET A 646 -17.74 -27.61 11.55
N LEU A 647 -17.06 -28.74 11.77
CA LEU A 647 -15.60 -28.86 11.69
C LEU A 647 -15.06 -28.75 10.24
N PHE A 648 -15.85 -29.17 9.26
CA PHE A 648 -15.47 -29.22 7.84
C PHE A 648 -16.18 -28.14 6.99
N ASP A 649 -16.82 -27.14 7.61
CA ASP A 649 -17.40 -25.99 6.89
C ASP A 649 -16.32 -25.06 6.32
N VAL A 650 -16.21 -25.06 4.99
CA VAL A 650 -15.27 -24.21 4.24
C VAL A 650 -15.49 -22.71 4.50
N GLU A 651 -16.72 -22.27 4.74
CA GLU A 651 -17.01 -20.83 4.89
C GLU A 651 -16.54 -20.26 6.25
N THR A 652 -16.51 -21.11 7.28
CA THR A 652 -15.86 -20.81 8.56
C THR A 652 -14.34 -20.63 8.38
N TYR A 653 -13.65 -21.49 7.62
CA TYR A 653 -12.23 -21.29 7.29
C TYR A 653 -12.00 -20.02 6.45
N ARG A 654 -12.91 -19.70 5.50
CA ARG A 654 -12.87 -18.44 4.75
C ARG A 654 -12.98 -17.22 5.66
N SER A 655 -13.97 -17.23 6.55
CA SER A 655 -14.23 -16.15 7.49
C SER A 655 -13.04 -15.89 8.42
N ALA A 656 -12.38 -16.96 8.91
CA ALA A 656 -11.18 -16.85 9.75
C ALA A 656 -9.98 -16.26 8.98
N MET A 657 -9.78 -16.62 7.71
CA MET A 657 -8.72 -16.05 6.88
C MET A 657 -8.95 -14.56 6.58
N MET A 658 -10.20 -14.13 6.35
CA MET A 658 -10.54 -12.71 6.19
C MET A 658 -10.25 -11.90 7.46
N GLU A 659 -10.50 -12.47 8.66
CA GLU A 659 -10.19 -11.82 9.95
C GLU A 659 -8.70 -11.48 10.08
N PHE A 660 -7.82 -12.30 9.50
CA PHE A 660 -6.36 -12.11 9.50
C PHE A 660 -5.83 -11.18 8.40
N GLU A 661 -6.69 -10.47 7.65
CA GLU A 661 -6.33 -9.60 6.52
C GLU A 661 -5.58 -10.33 5.38
N ILE A 662 -5.92 -11.60 5.14
CA ILE A 662 -5.31 -12.45 4.11
C ILE A 662 -6.29 -12.62 2.93
N ASN A 663 -5.84 -12.30 1.72
CA ASN A 663 -6.69 -12.37 0.53
C ASN A 663 -6.73 -13.78 -0.08
N MET A 664 -7.91 -14.40 -0.09
CA MET A 664 -8.12 -15.75 -0.62
C MET A 664 -8.25 -15.84 -2.14
N SER A 665 -8.58 -14.75 -2.85
CA SER A 665 -8.62 -14.77 -4.33
C SER A 665 -7.23 -14.78 -4.97
N GLU A 666 -6.21 -14.42 -4.19
CA GLU A 666 -4.80 -14.40 -4.61
C GLU A 666 -3.97 -15.49 -3.91
N MET A 667 -4.44 -16.01 -2.76
CA MET A 667 -3.83 -17.12 -2.02
C MET A 667 -4.91 -18.09 -1.53
N PRO A 668 -5.28 -19.11 -2.32
CA PRO A 668 -6.38 -20.02 -1.97
C PRO A 668 -6.11 -20.82 -0.69
N LEU A 669 -7.19 -21.18 0.01
CA LEU A 669 -7.18 -21.83 1.33
C LEU A 669 -6.16 -22.98 1.43
N GLY A 670 -5.31 -22.89 2.45
CA GLY A 670 -4.47 -24.01 2.90
C GLY A 670 -3.31 -24.42 1.99
N LYS A 671 -2.92 -23.59 1.00
CA LYS A 671 -1.77 -23.86 0.13
C LYS A 671 -0.47 -23.15 0.54
N LEU A 672 -0.49 -22.32 1.59
CA LEU A 672 0.72 -21.73 2.17
C LEU A 672 1.55 -22.83 2.86
N SER A 673 2.73 -23.16 2.33
CA SER A 673 3.52 -24.27 2.87
C SER A 673 3.99 -24.05 4.31
N LYS A 674 4.20 -25.17 5.01
CA LYS A 674 4.89 -25.20 6.32
C LYS A 674 6.23 -24.45 6.30
N HIS A 675 6.95 -24.44 5.17
CA HIS A 675 8.22 -23.71 5.02
C HIS A 675 8.03 -22.19 5.09
N ASN A 676 7.04 -21.63 4.37
CA ASN A 676 6.74 -20.19 4.44
C ASN A 676 6.30 -19.79 5.86
N ILE A 677 5.53 -20.64 6.56
CA ILE A 677 5.10 -20.41 7.95
C ILE A 677 6.31 -20.42 8.91
N GLN A 678 7.22 -21.39 8.76
CA GLN A 678 8.48 -21.48 9.53
C GLN A 678 9.35 -20.22 9.32
N LYS A 679 9.49 -19.76 8.07
CA LYS A 679 10.19 -18.51 7.72
C LYS A 679 9.47 -17.25 8.24
N GLY A 680 8.15 -17.28 8.33
CA GLY A 680 7.36 -16.25 9.01
C GLY A 680 7.69 -16.18 10.51
N PHE A 681 7.77 -17.33 11.18
CA PHE A 681 8.16 -17.40 12.59
C PHE A 681 9.61 -16.93 12.83
N GLU A 682 10.56 -17.31 11.97
CA GLU A 682 11.94 -16.79 12.03
C GLU A 682 11.99 -15.26 11.95
N ALA A 683 11.22 -14.65 11.04
CA ALA A 683 11.14 -13.20 10.90
C ALA A 683 10.52 -12.51 12.14
N LEU A 684 9.48 -13.11 12.74
CA LEU A 684 8.93 -12.62 14.01
C LEU A 684 9.92 -12.77 15.18
N THR A 685 10.68 -13.86 15.25
CA THR A 685 11.70 -14.05 16.28
C THR A 685 12.82 -13.01 16.17
N GLU A 686 13.21 -12.59 14.97
CA GLU A 686 14.14 -11.47 14.79
C GLU A 686 13.52 -10.12 15.16
N ILE A 687 12.25 -9.86 14.81
CA ILE A 687 11.51 -8.67 15.27
C ILE A 687 11.48 -8.62 16.80
N GLN A 688 11.18 -9.74 17.47
CA GLN A 688 11.17 -9.83 18.93
C GLN A 688 12.53 -9.44 19.52
N ARG A 689 13.62 -9.99 18.98
CA ARG A 689 14.99 -9.67 19.40
C ARG A 689 15.27 -8.18 19.25
N LEU A 690 15.00 -7.62 18.06
CA LEU A 690 15.19 -6.20 17.76
C LEU A 690 14.36 -5.29 18.66
N LEU A 691 13.10 -5.63 18.98
CA LEU A 691 12.26 -4.87 19.91
C LEU A 691 12.85 -4.89 21.33
N THR A 692 13.28 -6.06 21.81
CA THR A 692 13.77 -6.28 23.18
C THR A 692 15.16 -5.67 23.44
N GLU A 693 16.06 -5.68 22.46
CA GLU A 693 17.42 -5.14 22.61
C GLU A 693 17.43 -3.60 22.71
N SER A 694 18.01 -3.07 23.79
CA SER A 694 18.20 -1.63 23.99
C SER A 694 19.49 -1.14 23.31
N ASP A 695 19.54 -1.27 21.98
CA ASP A 695 20.70 -0.95 21.14
C ASP A 695 20.96 0.58 21.06
N PRO A 696 22.22 1.09 21.23
CA PRO A 696 22.49 2.54 21.26
C PRO A 696 22.25 3.32 19.97
N GLN A 697 22.02 2.65 18.83
CA GLN A 697 21.82 3.28 17.51
C GLN A 697 20.35 3.13 17.03
N PRO A 698 19.43 4.01 17.46
CA PRO A 698 17.99 3.86 17.17
C PRO A 698 17.66 3.88 15.67
N THR A 699 18.48 4.53 14.85
CA THR A 699 18.35 4.58 13.38
C THR A 699 18.70 3.25 12.69
N MET A 700 19.67 2.49 13.23
CA MET A 700 19.95 1.13 12.77
C MET A 700 18.84 0.17 13.21
N LYS A 701 18.41 0.24 14.47
CA LYS A 701 17.26 -0.53 14.98
C LYS A 701 15.98 -0.31 14.17
N GLU A 702 15.62 0.93 13.84
CA GLU A 702 14.43 1.19 12.99
C GLU A 702 14.58 0.59 11.58
N SER A 703 15.77 0.64 10.98
CA SER A 703 16.00 0.08 9.64
C SER A 703 16.03 -1.44 9.60
N LEU A 704 16.54 -2.12 10.64
CA LEU A 704 16.49 -3.58 10.78
C LEU A 704 15.06 -4.05 11.07
N LEU A 705 14.28 -3.27 11.82
CA LEU A 705 12.87 -3.58 12.10
C LEU A 705 12.00 -3.46 10.84
N VAL A 706 12.26 -2.47 9.98
CA VAL A 706 11.68 -2.39 8.62
C VAL A 706 12.04 -3.63 7.80
N ASP A 707 13.27 -4.13 7.94
CA ASP A 707 13.74 -5.27 7.18
C ASP A 707 13.08 -6.60 7.55
N ALA A 708 13.06 -6.93 8.85
CA ALA A 708 12.38 -8.13 9.32
C ALA A 708 10.86 -8.04 9.07
N SER A 709 10.26 -6.84 9.10
CA SER A 709 8.87 -6.62 8.66
C SER A 709 8.68 -6.87 7.15
N ASN A 710 9.59 -6.37 6.29
CA ASN A 710 9.57 -6.63 4.84
C ASN A 710 9.68 -8.14 4.53
N ARG A 711 10.52 -8.86 5.27
CA ARG A 711 10.63 -10.33 5.20
C ARG A 711 9.31 -11.01 5.57
N PHE A 712 8.72 -10.66 6.72
CA PHE A 712 7.44 -11.21 7.17
C PHE A 712 6.32 -10.99 6.14
N PHE A 713 6.07 -9.76 5.70
CA PHE A 713 4.99 -9.46 4.75
C PHE A 713 5.25 -9.93 3.31
N THR A 714 6.50 -10.24 2.95
CA THR A 714 6.79 -10.92 1.68
C THR A 714 6.48 -12.42 1.76
N MET A 715 6.84 -13.09 2.86
CA MET A 715 6.53 -14.52 3.11
C MET A 715 5.04 -14.78 3.34
N ILE A 716 4.36 -13.85 4.04
CA ILE A 716 2.95 -13.91 4.42
C ILE A 716 2.22 -12.71 3.79
N PRO A 717 1.72 -12.83 2.54
CA PRO A 717 0.98 -11.75 1.88
C PRO A 717 -0.25 -11.31 2.69
N SER A 718 -0.29 -10.03 3.04
CA SER A 718 -1.41 -9.37 3.72
C SER A 718 -1.83 -8.13 2.95
N ILE A 719 -3.09 -7.73 3.08
CA ILE A 719 -3.69 -6.58 2.38
C ILE A 719 -3.07 -5.26 2.88
N HIS A 720 -2.73 -5.16 4.17
CA HIS A 720 -2.26 -3.93 4.83
C HIS A 720 -0.89 -4.13 5.52
N PRO A 721 0.21 -4.32 4.79
CA PRO A 721 1.54 -4.44 5.38
C PRO A 721 1.95 -3.13 6.06
N HIS A 722 2.54 -3.25 7.24
CA HIS A 722 3.04 -2.14 8.06
C HIS A 722 4.34 -2.54 8.77
N ILE A 723 4.97 -1.62 9.49
CA ILE A 723 6.18 -1.92 10.26
C ILE A 723 5.72 -2.40 11.64
N ILE A 724 6.04 -3.65 12.00
CA ILE A 724 5.63 -4.25 13.27
C ILE A 724 6.47 -3.59 14.38
N ARG A 725 5.83 -2.76 15.21
CA ARG A 725 6.49 -1.95 16.26
C ARG A 725 5.92 -2.22 17.65
N ASP A 726 4.62 -2.46 17.73
CA ASP A 726 3.89 -2.55 18.98
C ASP A 726 3.81 -4.02 19.45
N GLU A 727 3.99 -4.25 20.75
CA GLU A 727 4.02 -5.62 21.31
C GLU A 727 2.69 -6.37 21.13
N ASP A 728 1.57 -5.64 21.02
CA ASP A 728 0.25 -6.23 20.83
C ASP A 728 -0.06 -6.55 19.36
N ASP A 729 0.44 -5.75 18.41
CA ASP A 729 0.44 -6.13 16.99
C ASP A 729 1.34 -7.35 16.76
N PHE A 730 2.53 -7.34 17.36
CA PHE A 730 3.44 -8.49 17.36
C PHE A 730 2.74 -9.78 17.85
N LYS A 731 2.09 -9.76 19.02
CA LYS A 731 1.30 -10.89 19.54
C LYS A 731 0.15 -11.28 18.60
N SER A 732 -0.45 -10.33 17.90
CA SER A 732 -1.49 -10.58 16.89
C SER A 732 -0.93 -11.36 15.70
N LYS A 733 0.25 -10.97 15.17
CA LYS A 733 0.92 -11.68 14.06
C LYS A 733 1.44 -13.07 14.47
N VAL A 734 1.84 -13.27 15.73
CA VAL A 734 2.16 -14.63 16.25
C VAL A 734 0.93 -15.53 16.22
N LYS A 735 -0.20 -15.08 16.81
CA LYS A 735 -1.46 -15.83 16.82
C LYS A 735 -2.03 -16.11 15.43
N MET A 736 -1.80 -15.20 14.49
CA MET A 736 -2.08 -15.40 13.07
C MET A 736 -1.29 -16.57 12.50
N LEU A 737 0.03 -16.65 12.71
CA LEU A 737 0.84 -17.79 12.24
C LEU A 737 0.44 -19.12 12.90
N GLU A 738 0.11 -19.13 14.18
CA GLU A 738 -0.40 -20.32 14.88
C GLU A 738 -1.70 -20.82 14.23
N ALA A 739 -2.67 -19.94 14.00
CA ALA A 739 -3.92 -20.29 13.33
C ALA A 739 -3.70 -20.71 11.86
N LEU A 740 -2.78 -20.07 11.13
CA LEU A 740 -2.41 -20.49 9.77
C LEU A 740 -1.79 -21.90 9.74
N GLN A 741 -0.98 -22.26 10.74
CA GLN A 741 -0.39 -23.60 10.85
C GLN A 741 -1.45 -24.67 11.14
N ASP A 742 -2.42 -24.39 12.01
CA ASP A 742 -3.55 -25.29 12.24
C ASP A 742 -4.46 -25.40 11.01
N ILE A 743 -4.67 -24.32 10.24
CA ILE A 743 -5.50 -24.33 9.03
C ILE A 743 -4.81 -24.99 7.83
N GLU A 744 -3.47 -24.94 7.70
CA GLU A 744 -2.71 -25.71 6.71
C GLU A 744 -2.95 -27.22 6.91
N ILE A 745 -2.83 -27.67 8.15
CA ILE A 745 -3.07 -29.06 8.54
C ILE A 745 -4.54 -29.44 8.37
N ALA A 746 -5.46 -28.58 8.81
CA ALA A 746 -6.90 -28.81 8.61
C ALA A 746 -7.22 -28.93 7.12
N SER A 747 -6.72 -28.05 6.25
CA SER A 747 -6.90 -28.11 4.80
C SER A 747 -6.47 -29.46 4.21
N ARG A 748 -5.28 -29.93 4.59
CA ARG A 748 -4.70 -31.21 4.16
C ARG A 748 -5.56 -32.43 4.55
N ILE A 749 -6.34 -32.31 5.63
CA ILE A 749 -7.28 -33.34 6.13
C ILE A 749 -8.66 -33.19 5.49
N VAL A 750 -9.19 -31.96 5.43
CA VAL A 750 -10.53 -31.58 4.94
C VAL A 750 -10.70 -31.88 3.46
N GLY A 751 -9.64 -31.66 2.66
CA GLY A 751 -9.66 -31.79 1.21
C GLY A 751 -10.64 -30.80 0.58
N PHE A 752 -10.20 -29.56 0.33
CA PHE A 752 -11.02 -28.52 -0.30
C PHE A 752 -11.26 -28.74 -1.81
N ASP A 753 -10.92 -29.91 -2.35
CA ASP A 753 -11.11 -30.25 -3.76
C ASP A 753 -12.60 -30.48 -4.07
N VAL A 754 -13.10 -29.78 -5.09
CA VAL A 754 -14.53 -29.72 -5.43
C VAL A 754 -15.09 -31.09 -5.87
N ASP A 755 -14.24 -31.96 -6.40
CA ASP A 755 -14.60 -33.33 -6.83
C ASP A 755 -14.46 -34.38 -5.68
N SER A 756 -14.37 -33.94 -4.43
CA SER A 756 -14.40 -34.78 -3.22
C SER A 756 -15.74 -35.54 -3.09
N THR A 757 -15.85 -36.72 -3.70
CA THR A 757 -16.97 -37.68 -3.48
C THR A 757 -16.93 -38.37 -2.11
N GLU A 758 -16.08 -37.90 -1.18
CA GLU A 758 -15.93 -38.46 0.16
C GLU A 758 -17.15 -38.21 1.04
N SER A 759 -17.58 -39.23 1.78
CA SER A 759 -18.65 -39.11 2.77
C SER A 759 -18.18 -38.39 4.05
N LEU A 760 -19.13 -37.93 4.88
CA LEU A 760 -18.80 -37.47 6.23
C LEU A 760 -18.14 -38.58 7.06
N ASP A 761 -18.51 -39.84 6.84
CA ASP A 761 -17.95 -41.02 7.49
C ASP A 761 -16.47 -41.23 7.09
N ASP A 762 -16.07 -40.85 5.88
CA ASP A 762 -14.66 -40.88 5.44
C ASP A 762 -13.85 -39.72 6.01
N LYS A 763 -14.45 -38.52 6.07
CA LYS A 763 -13.85 -37.35 6.74
C LYS A 763 -13.72 -37.56 8.25
N TYR A 764 -14.60 -38.36 8.85
CA TYR A 764 -14.49 -38.81 10.24
C TYR A 764 -13.28 -39.74 10.45
N LYS A 765 -13.12 -40.78 9.60
CA LYS A 765 -11.96 -41.70 9.67
C LYS A 765 -10.62 -40.95 9.60
N LYS A 766 -10.51 -39.90 8.77
CA LYS A 766 -9.32 -39.04 8.67
C LYS A 766 -8.95 -38.27 9.95
N LEU A 767 -9.83 -38.21 10.95
CA LEU A 767 -9.52 -37.59 12.24
C LEU A 767 -8.69 -38.49 13.18
N HIS A 768 -8.60 -39.80 12.94
CA HIS A 768 -7.87 -40.75 13.82
C HIS A 768 -8.23 -40.61 15.32
N CYS A 769 -9.49 -40.29 15.58
CA CYS A 769 -10.08 -40.06 16.89
C CYS A 769 -11.50 -40.63 16.88
N ASP A 770 -11.82 -41.46 17.86
CA ASP A 770 -13.21 -41.84 18.12
C ASP A 770 -13.89 -40.75 18.96
N ILE A 771 -15.14 -40.42 18.60
CA ILE A 771 -15.91 -39.30 19.13
C ILE A 771 -17.34 -39.78 19.40
N SER A 772 -17.62 -40.16 20.64
CA SER A 772 -18.93 -40.68 21.04
C SER A 772 -19.76 -39.61 21.81
N PRO A 773 -20.99 -39.28 21.39
CA PRO A 773 -21.83 -38.34 22.12
C PRO A 773 -22.26 -38.94 23.47
N LEU A 774 -22.19 -38.16 24.54
CA LEU A 774 -22.58 -38.58 25.89
C LEU A 774 -24.08 -38.35 26.15
N PRO A 775 -24.80 -39.34 26.69
CA PRO A 775 -26.17 -39.14 27.17
C PRO A 775 -26.25 -38.04 28.25
N HIS A 776 -27.24 -37.15 28.15
CA HIS A 776 -27.39 -35.98 29.02
C HIS A 776 -27.78 -36.35 30.48
N ASP A 777 -28.24 -37.57 30.69
CA ASP A 777 -28.52 -38.17 32.00
C ASP A 777 -27.30 -38.82 32.66
N SER A 778 -26.18 -38.98 31.94
CA SER A 778 -24.95 -39.57 32.46
C SER A 778 -24.28 -38.74 33.55
N GLU A 779 -23.58 -39.41 34.47
CA GLU A 779 -22.85 -38.76 35.56
C GLU A 779 -21.73 -37.86 35.03
N ASP A 780 -21.03 -38.29 33.98
CA ASP A 780 -20.00 -37.51 33.30
C ASP A 780 -20.58 -36.20 32.71
N TYR A 781 -21.72 -36.27 31.99
CA TYR A 781 -22.37 -35.06 31.46
C TYR A 781 -22.76 -34.09 32.57
N ARG A 782 -23.41 -34.58 33.65
CA ARG A 782 -23.83 -33.75 34.79
C ARG A 782 -22.65 -33.14 35.55
N LEU A 783 -21.54 -33.85 35.68
CA LEU A 783 -20.31 -33.32 36.28
C LEU A 783 -19.70 -32.21 35.43
N ILE A 784 -19.72 -32.37 34.10
CA ILE A 784 -19.21 -31.39 33.14
C ILE A 784 -20.11 -30.14 33.09
N GLU A 785 -21.43 -30.30 33.09
CA GLU A 785 -22.40 -29.21 33.20
C GLU A 785 -22.23 -28.43 34.51
N LYS A 786 -22.05 -29.14 35.64
CA LYS A 786 -21.72 -28.50 36.93
C LYS A 786 -20.41 -27.71 36.82
N TYR A 787 -19.36 -28.29 36.25
CA TYR A 787 -18.03 -27.66 36.13
C TYR A 787 -18.08 -26.39 35.26
N LEU A 788 -18.80 -26.44 34.13
CA LEU A 788 -19.08 -25.27 33.27
C LEU A 788 -19.79 -24.16 34.04
N ASN A 789 -20.91 -24.48 34.70
CA ASN A 789 -21.75 -23.48 35.37
C ASN A 789 -21.12 -22.91 36.65
N THR A 790 -20.33 -23.69 37.40
CA THR A 790 -19.69 -23.23 38.65
C THR A 790 -18.44 -22.39 38.43
N THR A 791 -17.69 -22.62 37.35
CA THR A 791 -16.35 -22.02 37.15
C THR A 791 -16.32 -20.83 36.19
N HIS A 792 -17.48 -20.25 35.88
CA HIS A 792 -17.55 -19.00 35.13
C HIS A 792 -17.01 -17.83 35.96
N ALA A 793 -15.86 -17.28 35.56
CA ALA A 793 -15.14 -16.27 36.33
C ALA A 793 -15.88 -14.91 36.37
N PRO A 794 -15.90 -14.23 37.54
CA PRO A 794 -16.82 -13.11 37.80
C PRO A 794 -16.51 -11.79 37.09
N THR A 795 -15.40 -11.66 36.37
CA THR A 795 -15.13 -10.47 35.53
C THR A 795 -15.65 -10.64 34.09
N HIS A 796 -15.78 -11.87 33.60
CA HIS A 796 -16.16 -12.17 32.21
C HIS A 796 -17.69 -12.09 32.07
N THR A 797 -18.25 -10.91 32.34
CA THR A 797 -19.70 -10.71 32.50
C THR A 797 -20.44 -10.38 31.21
N GLU A 798 -19.73 -10.14 30.11
CA GLU A 798 -20.28 -9.74 28.80
C GLU A 798 -21.09 -10.85 28.10
N TRP A 799 -20.85 -12.10 28.47
CA TRP A 799 -21.48 -13.30 27.91
C TRP A 799 -21.64 -14.36 29.00
N SER A 800 -22.58 -15.27 28.81
CA SER A 800 -22.72 -16.52 29.59
C SER A 800 -22.66 -17.72 28.66
N LEU A 801 -22.19 -18.85 29.20
CA LEU A 801 -22.11 -20.11 28.46
C LEU A 801 -23.40 -20.94 28.63
N GLU A 802 -23.71 -21.75 27.63
CA GLU A 802 -24.74 -22.77 27.62
C GLU A 802 -24.14 -24.03 26.99
N LEU A 803 -24.31 -25.19 27.65
CA LEU A 803 -23.88 -26.47 27.12
C LEU A 803 -24.92 -26.98 26.12
N GLU A 804 -24.50 -27.35 24.91
CA GLU A 804 -25.38 -27.99 23.94
C GLU A 804 -25.20 -29.51 23.95
N GLU A 805 -23.98 -29.97 23.72
CA GLU A 805 -23.61 -31.38 23.56
C GLU A 805 -22.24 -31.62 24.20
N VAL A 806 -21.99 -32.84 24.66
CA VAL A 806 -20.65 -33.31 25.07
C VAL A 806 -20.34 -34.61 24.34
N PHE A 807 -19.13 -34.71 23.81
CA PHE A 807 -18.59 -35.92 23.20
C PHE A 807 -17.40 -36.42 24.02
N ALA A 808 -17.33 -37.71 24.30
CA ALA A 808 -16.11 -38.34 24.78
C ALA A 808 -15.13 -38.54 23.61
N LEU A 809 -13.83 -38.40 23.88
CA LEU A 809 -12.75 -38.51 22.90
C LEU A 809 -11.79 -39.65 23.24
N GLU A 810 -11.46 -40.49 22.25
CA GLU A 810 -10.38 -41.46 22.35
C GLU A 810 -9.51 -41.40 21.08
N ARG A 811 -8.25 -40.97 21.23
CA ARG A 811 -7.33 -40.72 20.10
C ARG A 811 -6.39 -41.89 19.85
N GLU A 812 -6.18 -42.23 18.59
CA GLU A 812 -5.34 -43.36 18.18
C GLU A 812 -3.90 -43.19 18.70
N GLY A 813 -3.48 -44.12 19.56
CA GLY A 813 -2.15 -44.10 20.19
C GLY A 813 -1.88 -42.90 21.10
N GLU A 814 -2.90 -42.22 21.66
CA GLU A 814 -2.71 -41.20 22.70
C GLU A 814 -2.63 -41.83 24.09
N PHE A 815 -3.50 -42.81 24.39
CA PHE A 815 -3.47 -43.53 25.67
C PHE A 815 -2.11 -44.19 25.94
N ASP A 816 -1.48 -44.81 24.93
CA ASP A 816 -0.18 -45.49 25.07
C ASP A 816 0.97 -44.53 25.42
N LYS A 817 0.88 -43.27 24.96
CA LYS A 817 1.83 -42.20 25.31
C LYS A 817 1.54 -41.64 26.70
N TYR A 818 0.26 -41.53 27.05
CA TYR A 818 -0.18 -40.97 28.31
C TYR A 818 0.00 -41.93 29.50
N ALA A 819 -0.24 -43.24 29.33
CA ALA A 819 -0.24 -44.22 30.42
C ALA A 819 1.08 -44.23 31.23
N PRO A 820 2.29 -44.24 30.62
CA PRO A 820 3.55 -44.15 31.36
C PRO A 820 3.70 -42.86 32.18
N HIS A 821 3.04 -41.77 31.80
CA HIS A 821 3.01 -40.51 32.55
C HIS A 821 1.90 -40.53 33.62
N ARG A 822 0.72 -41.10 33.32
CA ARG A 822 -0.40 -41.28 34.27
C ARG A 822 -0.03 -42.19 35.44
N GLU A 823 0.86 -43.16 35.25
CA GLU A 823 1.38 -44.04 36.31
C GLU A 823 2.49 -43.38 37.13
N LYS A 824 3.47 -42.75 36.47
CA LYS A 824 4.65 -42.17 37.13
C LYS A 824 4.40 -40.82 37.81
N LEU A 825 3.41 -40.05 37.32
CA LEU A 825 3.10 -38.72 37.82
C LEU A 825 1.80 -38.73 38.62
N GLY A 826 1.89 -38.35 39.90
CA GLY A 826 0.74 -38.00 40.71
C GLY A 826 0.08 -36.69 40.25
N ASN A 827 -0.86 -36.18 41.05
CA ASN A 827 -1.50 -34.88 40.84
C ASN A 827 -2.11 -34.72 39.42
N LYS A 828 -3.14 -35.51 39.14
CA LYS A 828 -3.85 -35.52 37.86
C LYS A 828 -5.14 -34.70 37.96
N MET A 829 -5.35 -33.82 36.98
CA MET A 829 -6.48 -32.88 36.97
C MET A 829 -7.20 -32.88 35.62
N LEU A 830 -8.52 -32.68 35.64
CA LEU A 830 -9.33 -32.45 34.45
C LEU A 830 -9.45 -30.93 34.21
N LEU A 831 -8.80 -30.42 33.17
CA LEU A 831 -8.62 -28.98 32.95
C LEU A 831 -9.14 -28.52 31.57
N TRP A 832 -9.51 -27.24 31.51
CA TRP A 832 -10.08 -26.60 30.33
C TRP A 832 -9.02 -26.10 29.35
N HIS A 833 -9.14 -26.50 28.09
CA HIS A 833 -8.48 -25.86 26.95
C HIS A 833 -9.53 -25.33 25.96
N GLY A 834 -9.23 -24.23 25.28
CA GLY A 834 -10.11 -23.61 24.30
C GLY A 834 -9.29 -23.05 23.15
N SER A 835 -9.81 -23.14 21.93
CA SER A 835 -9.15 -22.72 20.70
C SER A 835 -10.19 -22.33 19.64
N ARG A 836 -9.75 -21.77 18.52
CA ARG A 836 -10.62 -21.44 17.39
C ARG A 836 -11.22 -22.71 16.79
N LEU A 837 -12.48 -22.65 16.37
CA LEU A 837 -13.19 -23.77 15.73
C LEU A 837 -12.40 -24.41 14.57
N THR A 838 -11.75 -23.58 13.75
CA THR A 838 -10.87 -23.98 12.64
C THR A 838 -9.71 -24.89 13.04
N ASN A 839 -9.28 -24.86 14.31
CA ASN A 839 -8.08 -25.54 14.76
C ASN A 839 -8.41 -26.96 15.29
N PHE A 840 -9.69 -27.25 15.57
CA PHE A 840 -10.09 -28.54 16.14
C PHE A 840 -9.86 -29.74 15.21
N VAL A 841 -9.92 -29.58 13.89
CA VAL A 841 -9.55 -30.65 12.94
C VAL A 841 -8.07 -31.04 13.11
N GLY A 842 -7.18 -30.06 13.27
CA GLY A 842 -5.76 -30.30 13.57
C GLY A 842 -5.53 -30.91 14.94
N ILE A 843 -6.25 -30.43 15.98
CA ILE A 843 -6.12 -30.93 17.36
C ILE A 843 -6.67 -32.36 17.52
N LEU A 844 -7.75 -32.74 16.83
CA LEU A 844 -8.26 -34.12 16.87
C LEU A 844 -7.31 -35.09 16.15
N ASN A 845 -6.78 -34.71 14.99
CA ASN A 845 -5.84 -35.54 14.22
C ASN A 845 -4.45 -35.66 14.88
N GLN A 846 -3.86 -34.56 15.36
CA GLN A 846 -2.47 -34.55 15.86
C GLN A 846 -2.35 -34.52 17.39
N GLY A 847 -3.38 -34.04 18.11
CA GLY A 847 -3.37 -33.76 19.54
C GLY A 847 -3.11 -32.28 19.84
N LEU A 848 -3.03 -31.94 21.13
CA LEU A 848 -2.54 -30.62 21.55
C LEU A 848 -1.01 -30.56 21.37
N ARG A 849 -0.52 -29.43 20.85
CA ARG A 849 0.87 -29.28 20.39
C ARG A 849 1.53 -28.09 21.08
N ILE A 850 2.85 -28.18 21.22
CA ILE A 850 3.70 -27.09 21.73
C ILE A 850 4.15 -26.23 20.53
N ALA A 851 4.20 -24.91 20.72
CA ALA A 851 4.65 -23.97 19.69
C ALA A 851 6.06 -24.35 19.15
N PRO A 852 6.31 -24.22 17.83
CA PRO A 852 7.54 -24.70 17.22
C PRO A 852 8.79 -23.95 17.71
N PRO A 853 10.00 -24.55 17.64
CA PRO A 853 11.22 -23.93 18.17
C PRO A 853 11.55 -22.58 17.51
N GLU A 854 11.16 -22.37 16.25
CA GLU A 854 11.36 -21.12 15.50
C GLU A 854 10.41 -19.98 15.91
N ALA A 855 9.30 -20.28 16.58
CA ALA A 855 8.35 -19.27 17.05
C ALA A 855 8.99 -18.34 18.11
N PRO A 856 8.58 -17.08 18.21
CA PRO A 856 9.11 -16.17 19.21
C PRO A 856 8.76 -16.59 20.64
N ALA A 857 9.52 -16.09 21.61
CA ALA A 857 9.28 -16.31 23.03
C ALA A 857 8.22 -15.34 23.60
N THR A 858 8.15 -14.10 23.10
CA THR A 858 7.13 -13.12 23.50
C THR A 858 5.74 -13.54 23.00
N GLY A 859 4.81 -13.69 23.93
CA GLY A 859 3.45 -14.18 23.69
C GLY A 859 3.02 -15.23 24.73
N TYR A 860 3.98 -16.03 25.20
CA TYR A 860 3.74 -17.11 26.16
C TYR A 860 4.23 -16.72 27.56
N MET A 861 3.32 -16.55 28.54
CA MET A 861 3.65 -16.01 29.88
C MET A 861 4.66 -16.85 30.67
N PHE A 862 4.68 -18.17 30.40
CA PHE A 862 5.58 -19.15 31.03
C PHE A 862 6.40 -19.92 29.99
N GLY A 863 6.52 -19.39 28.77
CA GLY A 863 7.19 -20.04 27.65
C GLY A 863 6.38 -21.14 26.97
N LYS A 864 7.03 -21.87 26.06
CA LYS A 864 6.36 -22.76 25.08
C LYS A 864 5.92 -24.06 25.76
N GLY A 865 4.61 -24.23 25.89
CA GLY A 865 3.97 -25.43 26.45
C GLY A 865 2.49 -25.46 26.10
N ILE A 866 1.77 -26.50 26.54
CA ILE A 866 0.31 -26.58 26.40
C ILE A 866 -0.33 -25.88 27.61
N TYR A 867 -1.14 -24.85 27.35
CA TYR A 867 -1.79 -24.04 28.39
C TYR A 867 -3.20 -24.55 28.69
N PHE A 868 -3.50 -24.67 29.99
CA PHE A 868 -4.81 -25.04 30.52
C PHE A 868 -5.25 -24.09 31.65
N ALA A 869 -6.56 -24.01 31.88
CA ALA A 869 -7.15 -23.31 33.02
C ALA A 869 -8.09 -24.22 33.84
N ASP A 870 -8.29 -23.88 35.11
CA ASP A 870 -9.30 -24.49 35.99
C ASP A 870 -10.64 -23.71 36.00
N LEU A 871 -10.65 -22.50 35.44
CA LEU A 871 -11.87 -21.69 35.24
C LEU A 871 -12.28 -21.67 33.77
N VAL A 872 -13.46 -22.21 33.46
CA VAL A 872 -13.92 -22.40 32.07
C VAL A 872 -13.95 -21.11 31.26
N SER A 873 -14.39 -20.00 31.88
CA SER A 873 -14.55 -18.73 31.15
C SER A 873 -13.22 -18.05 30.80
N LYS A 874 -12.08 -18.58 31.27
CA LYS A 874 -10.75 -18.17 30.78
C LYS A 874 -10.44 -18.86 29.46
N SER A 875 -10.52 -20.19 29.41
CA SER A 875 -10.28 -20.96 28.18
C SER A 875 -11.32 -20.64 27.09
N ALA A 876 -12.56 -20.32 27.46
CA ALA A 876 -13.61 -19.91 26.54
C ALA A 876 -13.30 -18.61 25.74
N GLN A 877 -12.42 -17.72 26.25
CA GLN A 877 -12.00 -16.52 25.50
C GLN A 877 -11.19 -16.88 24.23
N TYR A 878 -10.52 -18.03 24.24
CA TYR A 878 -9.72 -18.52 23.12
C TYR A 878 -10.56 -19.18 22.02
N CYS A 879 -11.89 -19.29 22.21
CA CYS A 879 -12.82 -19.77 21.17
C CYS A 879 -13.11 -18.73 20.08
N TYR A 880 -12.86 -17.43 20.34
CA TYR A 880 -13.10 -16.31 19.41
C TYR A 880 -14.54 -16.24 18.81
N THR A 881 -15.55 -16.72 19.53
CA THR A 881 -16.97 -16.67 19.14
C THR A 881 -17.51 -15.24 19.10
N CYS A 882 -18.53 -14.99 18.27
CA CYS A 882 -19.13 -13.66 18.12
C CYS A 882 -20.66 -13.70 18.00
N LYS A 883 -21.31 -12.53 18.03
CA LYS A 883 -22.78 -12.39 17.89
C LYS A 883 -23.37 -12.97 16.58
N LYS A 884 -22.55 -13.28 15.56
CA LYS A 884 -22.97 -13.99 14.34
C LYS A 884 -22.78 -15.51 14.46
N ASN A 885 -21.60 -15.93 14.92
CA ASN A 885 -21.21 -17.33 15.13
C ASN A 885 -21.02 -17.55 16.65
N PRO A 886 -22.11 -17.77 17.41
CA PRO A 886 -22.07 -17.83 18.87
C PRO A 886 -21.74 -19.23 19.42
N VAL A 887 -21.56 -20.24 18.58
CA VAL A 887 -21.18 -21.59 19.02
C VAL A 887 -19.67 -21.74 18.91
N GLY A 888 -19.05 -22.25 19.98
CA GLY A 888 -17.64 -22.59 20.02
C GLY A 888 -17.44 -24.01 20.56
N LEU A 889 -16.23 -24.54 20.35
CA LEU A 889 -15.80 -25.82 20.89
C LEU A 889 -14.79 -25.62 22.03
N MET A 890 -14.84 -26.49 23.03
CA MET A 890 -13.91 -26.51 24.17
C MET A 890 -13.48 -27.94 24.50
N LEU A 891 -12.29 -28.09 25.07
CA LEU A 891 -11.77 -29.39 25.50
C LEU A 891 -11.70 -29.46 27.03
N LEU A 892 -12.05 -30.63 27.57
CA LEU A 892 -11.57 -31.10 28.86
C LEU A 892 -10.54 -32.20 28.63
N SER A 893 -9.33 -31.97 29.15
CA SER A 893 -8.21 -32.91 29.04
C SER A 893 -7.79 -33.38 30.43
N GLU A 894 -7.41 -34.64 30.55
CA GLU A 894 -6.74 -35.15 31.72
C GLU A 894 -5.24 -34.80 31.63
N VAL A 895 -4.76 -34.03 32.59
CA VAL A 895 -3.39 -33.50 32.60
C VAL A 895 -2.64 -34.07 33.79
N ALA A 896 -1.52 -34.74 33.52
CA ALA A 896 -0.59 -35.27 34.52
C ALA A 896 0.41 -34.17 34.94
N LEU A 897 0.00 -33.35 35.90
CA LEU A 897 0.78 -32.20 36.36
C LEU A 897 2.01 -32.61 37.17
N GLY A 898 1.91 -33.71 37.94
CA GLY A 898 2.97 -34.15 38.84
C GLY A 898 3.36 -33.09 39.85
N GLU A 899 4.65 -33.05 40.16
CA GLU A 899 5.26 -31.97 40.95
C GLU A 899 5.23 -30.63 40.19
N ILE A 900 4.44 -29.67 40.70
CA ILE A 900 4.24 -28.33 40.13
C ILE A 900 5.37 -27.37 40.53
N HIS A 901 5.82 -26.52 39.60
CA HIS A 901 6.54 -25.27 39.87
C HIS A 901 5.58 -24.08 39.90
N GLU A 902 5.38 -23.47 41.06
CA GLU A 902 4.46 -22.32 41.20
C GLU A 902 5.14 -20.97 40.94
N LEU A 903 4.44 -20.05 40.27
CA LEU A 903 4.88 -18.68 39.97
C LEU A 903 3.76 -17.64 40.15
N THR A 904 4.11 -16.46 40.66
CA THR A 904 3.19 -15.32 40.86
C THR A 904 3.33 -14.20 39.84
N LYS A 905 4.34 -14.29 38.97
CA LYS A 905 4.71 -13.33 37.92
C LYS A 905 4.99 -14.07 36.62
N ALA A 906 4.80 -13.40 35.48
CA ALA A 906 5.21 -13.97 34.20
C ALA A 906 6.73 -14.19 34.15
N LYS A 907 7.16 -15.37 33.68
CA LYS A 907 8.58 -15.73 33.55
C LYS A 907 8.71 -16.82 32.49
N TYR A 908 9.29 -16.46 31.34
CA TYR A 908 9.58 -17.40 30.27
C TYR A 908 10.50 -18.53 30.75
N MET A 909 10.18 -19.77 30.38
CA MET A 909 11.04 -20.94 30.52
C MET A 909 10.70 -21.96 29.42
N ASP A 910 11.69 -22.66 28.88
CA ASP A 910 11.45 -23.73 27.90
C ASP A 910 11.11 -25.07 28.59
N LYS A 911 11.51 -25.23 29.86
CA LYS A 911 11.28 -26.42 30.71
C LYS A 911 11.17 -26.02 32.18
N PRO A 912 10.43 -26.78 33.02
CA PRO A 912 10.35 -26.54 34.45
C PRO A 912 11.69 -26.86 35.16
N PRO A 913 11.92 -26.33 36.39
CA PRO A 913 13.11 -26.65 37.18
C PRO A 913 13.28 -28.15 37.46
N ARG A 914 14.52 -28.60 37.63
CA ARG A 914 14.85 -30.02 37.87
C ARG A 914 14.05 -30.59 39.06
N GLY A 915 13.26 -31.64 38.80
CA GLY A 915 12.37 -32.28 39.78
C GLY A 915 10.91 -31.78 39.73
N LYS A 916 10.59 -30.79 38.90
CA LYS A 916 9.22 -30.35 38.59
C LYS A 916 8.84 -30.77 37.16
N HIS A 917 7.54 -30.99 36.93
CA HIS A 917 7.00 -31.58 35.69
C HIS A 917 5.99 -30.66 34.99
N SER A 918 5.50 -29.62 35.68
CA SER A 918 4.60 -28.61 35.12
C SER A 918 4.81 -27.28 35.82
N THR A 919 4.32 -26.19 35.24
CA THR A 919 4.31 -24.85 35.84
C THR A 919 2.88 -24.43 36.15
N LYS A 920 2.65 -23.79 37.30
CA LYS A 920 1.38 -23.18 37.68
C LYS A 920 1.54 -21.67 37.86
N GLY A 921 0.88 -20.89 37.01
CA GLY A 921 0.64 -19.48 37.26
C GLY A 921 -0.41 -19.35 38.37
N LEU A 922 -0.07 -18.68 39.47
CA LEU A 922 -0.96 -18.52 40.64
C LEU A 922 -1.88 -17.31 40.48
N GLY A 923 -3.18 -17.53 40.33
CA GLY A 923 -4.18 -16.48 40.18
C GLY A 923 -4.63 -15.82 41.48
N LYS A 924 -5.14 -14.58 41.39
CA LYS A 924 -5.90 -13.91 42.47
C LYS A 924 -7.26 -14.56 42.74
N LYS A 925 -7.83 -15.26 41.74
CA LYS A 925 -9.07 -16.02 41.83
C LYS A 925 -8.82 -17.48 41.42
N VAL A 926 -9.36 -18.40 42.22
CA VAL A 926 -9.18 -19.85 42.08
C VAL A 926 -10.51 -20.56 42.39
N PRO A 927 -10.78 -21.75 41.83
CA PRO A 927 -11.87 -22.60 42.28
C PRO A 927 -11.72 -22.95 43.77
N GLN A 928 -12.84 -23.16 44.48
CA GLN A 928 -12.82 -23.51 45.90
C GLN A 928 -12.38 -24.97 46.15
N ASP A 929 -11.22 -25.16 46.77
CA ASP A 929 -10.59 -26.47 47.07
C ASP A 929 -11.54 -27.51 47.68
N SER A 930 -12.47 -27.08 48.56
CA SER A 930 -13.43 -27.98 49.23
C SER A 930 -14.61 -28.44 48.37
N GLU A 931 -14.78 -27.88 47.17
CA GLU A 931 -15.83 -28.24 46.20
C GLU A 931 -15.28 -29.12 45.04
N PHE A 932 -14.01 -29.55 45.11
CA PHE A 932 -13.35 -30.38 44.10
C PHE A 932 -13.94 -31.80 44.09
N ALA A 933 -14.35 -32.28 42.92
CA ALA A 933 -14.79 -33.66 42.74
C ALA A 933 -13.63 -34.58 42.37
N LYS A 934 -13.83 -35.88 42.61
CA LYS A 934 -12.99 -36.95 42.04
C LYS A 934 -13.71 -37.61 40.87
N TRP A 935 -12.98 -37.85 39.79
CA TRP A 935 -13.46 -38.48 38.58
C TRP A 935 -12.61 -39.70 38.24
N ARG A 936 -13.27 -40.81 37.87
CA ARG A 936 -12.67 -42.12 37.56
C ARG A 936 -11.50 -42.50 38.50
N GLY A 937 -11.76 -42.37 39.81
CA GLY A 937 -10.81 -42.66 40.88
C GLY A 937 -9.99 -41.43 41.30
N ASP A 938 -8.81 -41.24 40.71
CA ASP A 938 -7.78 -40.35 41.23
C ASP A 938 -7.75 -38.95 40.60
N VAL A 939 -8.38 -38.74 39.43
CA VAL A 939 -8.39 -37.46 38.73
C VAL A 939 -9.20 -36.42 39.50
N THR A 940 -8.67 -35.21 39.62
CA THR A 940 -9.30 -34.11 40.37
C THR A 940 -9.99 -33.15 39.42
N VAL A 941 -11.28 -32.88 39.64
CA VAL A 941 -12.07 -31.94 38.86
C VAL A 941 -12.36 -30.71 39.73
N PRO A 942 -11.73 -29.54 39.47
CA PRO A 942 -11.85 -28.37 40.32
C PRO A 942 -13.16 -27.59 40.05
N CYS A 943 -14.31 -28.27 40.14
CA CYS A 943 -15.65 -27.72 39.89
C CYS A 943 -16.19 -26.83 41.04
N GLY A 944 -15.31 -26.07 41.68
CA GLY A 944 -15.62 -25.18 42.79
C GLY A 944 -15.78 -23.72 42.36
N LYS A 945 -16.57 -22.95 43.10
CA LYS A 945 -16.86 -21.54 42.79
C LYS A 945 -15.59 -20.65 42.88
N PRO A 946 -15.50 -19.54 42.11
CA PRO A 946 -14.27 -18.74 42.04
C PRO A 946 -14.05 -17.84 43.29
N VAL A 947 -13.36 -18.37 44.28
CA VAL A 947 -12.97 -17.67 45.52
C VAL A 947 -11.70 -16.84 45.35
N SER A 948 -11.45 -15.92 46.29
CA SER A 948 -10.17 -15.19 46.36
C SER A 948 -9.07 -16.11 46.87
N SER A 949 -7.92 -16.14 46.18
CA SER A 949 -6.79 -16.97 46.59
C SER A 949 -6.06 -16.40 47.80
N LYS A 950 -5.24 -17.24 48.45
CA LYS A 950 -4.34 -16.83 49.54
C LYS A 950 -3.19 -15.92 49.05
N VAL A 951 -2.98 -15.81 47.74
CA VAL A 951 -1.83 -15.17 47.10
C VAL A 951 -2.19 -13.76 46.64
N LYS A 952 -2.05 -12.78 47.54
CA LYS A 952 -2.39 -11.37 47.26
C LYS A 952 -1.44 -10.70 46.26
N ALA A 953 -0.17 -11.09 46.27
CA ALA A 953 0.88 -10.51 45.43
C ALA A 953 1.12 -11.33 44.14
N SER A 954 0.12 -11.37 43.27
CA SER A 954 0.22 -11.96 41.93
C SER A 954 -0.08 -10.92 40.85
N GLU A 955 0.50 -11.09 39.66
CA GLU A 955 0.14 -10.34 38.46
C GLU A 955 -1.08 -10.95 37.76
N LEU A 956 -1.34 -12.25 37.97
CA LEU A 956 -2.35 -13.01 37.26
C LEU A 956 -3.72 -12.93 37.96
N MET A 957 -4.79 -12.72 37.19
CA MET A 957 -6.16 -12.75 37.73
C MET A 957 -6.64 -14.17 38.07
N TYR A 958 -6.18 -15.16 37.30
CA TYR A 958 -6.68 -16.54 37.30
C TYR A 958 -5.53 -17.51 37.09
N ASN A 959 -5.67 -18.75 37.58
CA ASN A 959 -4.63 -19.78 37.41
C ASN A 959 -4.34 -20.08 35.93
N GLU A 960 -3.15 -20.64 35.70
CA GLU A 960 -2.73 -21.31 34.47
C GLU A 960 -1.95 -22.55 34.84
N TYR A 961 -2.12 -23.63 34.09
CA TYR A 961 -1.35 -24.86 34.22
C TYR A 961 -0.68 -25.11 32.86
N ILE A 962 0.64 -25.29 32.88
CA ILE A 962 1.47 -25.40 31.68
C ILE A 962 2.29 -26.68 31.76
N VAL A 963 2.14 -27.54 30.76
CA VAL A 963 2.96 -28.74 30.56
C VAL A 963 3.86 -28.57 29.33
N TYR A 964 5.07 -29.12 29.41
CA TYR A 964 6.16 -28.92 28.42
C TYR A 964 6.48 -30.21 27.66
N ASP A 965 5.60 -31.20 27.80
CA ASP A 965 5.61 -32.48 27.09
C ASP A 965 4.15 -32.79 26.68
N THR A 966 3.95 -33.19 25.43
CA THR A 966 2.64 -33.56 24.90
C THR A 966 2.13 -34.88 25.50
N ALA A 967 3.03 -35.76 25.96
CA ALA A 967 2.68 -37.02 26.62
C ALA A 967 2.12 -36.87 28.04
N GLN A 968 2.11 -35.65 28.61
CA GLN A 968 1.43 -35.35 29.89
C GLN A 968 -0.08 -35.11 29.75
N VAL A 969 -0.66 -35.24 28.56
CA VAL A 969 -2.05 -34.90 28.24
C VAL A 969 -2.76 -36.07 27.57
N LYS A 970 -3.99 -36.36 27.99
CA LYS A 970 -4.98 -37.10 27.20
C LYS A 970 -6.24 -36.25 27.01
N LEU A 971 -6.77 -36.16 25.79
CA LEU A 971 -8.09 -35.60 25.55
C LEU A 971 -9.16 -36.57 26.08
N GLN A 972 -10.12 -36.05 26.86
CA GLN A 972 -11.21 -36.86 27.42
C GLN A 972 -12.58 -36.42 26.90
N PHE A 973 -12.85 -35.11 26.80
CA PHE A 973 -14.13 -34.61 26.32
C PHE A 973 -14.00 -33.39 25.41
N LEU A 974 -14.87 -33.32 24.41
CA LEU A 974 -15.15 -32.19 23.54
C LEU A 974 -16.53 -31.64 23.86
N LEU A 975 -16.65 -30.35 24.13
CA LEU A 975 -17.90 -29.69 24.47
C LEU A 975 -18.31 -28.74 23.35
N LYS A 976 -19.58 -28.80 22.95
CA LYS A 976 -20.25 -27.84 22.08
C LYS A 976 -20.94 -26.79 22.97
N VAL A 977 -20.48 -25.54 22.92
CA VAL A 977 -20.88 -24.50 23.88
C VAL A 977 -21.39 -23.26 23.16
N ARG A 978 -22.59 -22.79 23.54
CA ARG A 978 -23.20 -21.56 23.00
C ARG A 978 -22.93 -20.35 23.90
N PHE A 979 -22.40 -19.29 23.31
CA PHE A 979 -22.09 -18.02 23.96
C PHE A 979 -23.27 -17.06 23.85
N LYS A 980 -24.00 -16.89 24.95
CA LYS A 980 -25.06 -15.90 25.09
C LYS A 980 -24.45 -14.53 25.40
N HIS A 981 -23.97 -13.85 24.36
CA HIS A 981 -23.54 -12.46 24.46
C HIS A 981 -24.70 -11.56 24.91
N LYS A 982 -24.45 -10.71 25.91
CA LYS A 982 -25.40 -9.67 26.33
C LYS A 982 -25.54 -8.60 25.24
N ARG A 983 -26.69 -7.90 25.25
CA ARG A 983 -27.07 -6.96 24.19
C ARG A 983 -26.16 -5.75 24.14
#